data_AF-A0A955BAR8-F1
#
_entry.id   AF-A0A955BAR8-F1
#
_cell.length_a   1.000
_cell.length_b   1.000
_cell.length_c   1.000
_cell.angle_alpha   90.00
_cell.angle_beta   90.00
_cell.angle_gamma   90.00
#
_symmetry.space_group_name_H-M   'P 1'
#
loop_
_entity.id
_entity.type
_entity.pdbx_description
1 polymer ?
#
loop_
_entity_poly.entity_id
_entity_poly.type
_entity_poly.pdbx_seq_one_letter_code
_entity_poly.pdbx_strand_id
1 'polypeptide(L)'
;NNADIRYGGGNVTIDSIQQVVTPIHLIDARPSVSYNKIRFSADAAMSANPDSFQETNFSAPDSLGIDYQATKFTPDYDRIGPDLRGNLLVENSINGLFVRISTPAGDVPGRMNVTGRWDDTDIVHVVPENLLINSRPGGPIADPETGELVARTDAGLRIDPNMIVKLDGSRIEVALGAQLLAEGVQGQRVVFTSLNDLRFGAGGTFVTSAPTDNREPEANPGDWGGIFVHPNAKASIDHAVIAYGGGLTRVEGSFAAFNAIEVRQGHLRLSNSDLENNANGRGGQAAPGRVGRGVNGEGVIFVRGARPIILDNIFRDNTGFYSSVVNIDVNSLDQQLFQDYGRSTGSIDIETGFRDNQGPLVRANRLTNNSVNGMQVRGAVLATQSVWDDTDIVHVLFDQVLTTNFHTYGGVRLESSADESLVVKLLGNDAGFKASGRPLEIEDRIGGSVQVVGQPGSPVVLTSLADDSVGAGFDPFGRPQNDTDGFRRAARVQPAGSFQIDVNFGPRISEYEETMEAVLDAVRFWESLLEDPITVTFDVEVADLGNNTLGVGAPEFVDLGYDAVRQALIDDARVGEEIAARLPAFADLNVTLPVDEINPFTLNTQMQVATANAKALGFNVGGGPASLYDPSETRDGTIEFNLLPIDNPGTRLSYVDFDRSDGIQPNYSDFVGTAIHEIGHALGFISAVDDVAAGIRDVRMSTLDMFRLEPGQGDLDFTNSPRALDPSLDQVLYDGGYYDPFGIDVPNLTVGDIPTATGLADQASHWLDNMPFIGIMNPTGDAGREENTYEADRIAFDLIGFDVVGDGIPGDWRGITLEQYSNDRNVAVVTEFESAAAVAPGTNATPGTAQVLGALGRAEKDSDENLRLGFEIHGFLNARADVDVYSFDATAGTLVWFDIDRSAQSVDTLIELVDSNGLVLARSNDSIDDSLFGSTVTAASGVTARGMQNNYFDTKDHFSTNVKDAGMRVILPGAAGRENTYHIRVRSNADNINDITDGNTFGAYQLQLRLQNVDEVPGSTVQFADIRYAADGIRVTGLPAHSPLIGENSEAFAANDQTALPHNSKVLFRVPGAAAADPFT
;
A
#
# COMPACT_ATOMS: atom_id res chain seq x y z
N ASN A 1 24.80 -24.09 39.42
CA ASN A 1 25.83 -24.44 38.43
C ASN A 1 26.03 -25.94 38.38
N ASN A 2 26.12 -26.53 37.18
CA ASN A 2 26.35 -27.97 36.95
C ASN A 2 25.31 -28.91 37.59
N ALA A 3 24.08 -28.44 37.81
CA ALA A 3 23.01 -29.24 38.36
C ALA A 3 22.26 -30.04 37.27
N ASP A 4 21.75 -31.22 37.62
CA ASP A 4 20.78 -31.99 36.82
C ASP A 4 19.44 -31.95 37.57
N ILE A 5 18.50 -31.14 37.06
CA ILE A 5 17.21 -30.86 37.66
C ILE A 5 16.14 -31.58 36.84
N ARG A 6 15.35 -32.44 37.48
CA ARG A 6 14.31 -33.24 36.81
C ARG A 6 13.01 -33.22 37.58
N TYR A 7 11.89 -33.27 36.86
CA TYR A 7 10.54 -33.32 37.46
C TYR A 7 10.27 -32.16 38.42
N GLY A 8 10.83 -30.98 38.11
CA GLY A 8 10.65 -29.76 38.89
C GLY A 8 9.42 -28.97 38.45
N GLY A 9 9.03 -27.99 39.27
CA GLY A 9 7.90 -27.11 39.03
C GLY A 9 6.53 -27.71 39.39
N GLY A 10 5.47 -26.92 39.21
CA GLY A 10 4.09 -27.29 39.48
C GLY A 10 3.37 -26.35 40.47
N ASN A 11 2.16 -26.71 40.85
CA ASN A 11 1.33 -25.92 41.77
C ASN A 11 1.83 -26.02 43.21
N VAL A 12 2.23 -24.89 43.79
CA VAL A 12 2.65 -24.77 45.19
C VAL A 12 1.83 -23.68 45.87
N THR A 13 1.43 -23.92 47.12
CA THR A 13 0.78 -22.90 47.95
C THR A 13 1.84 -22.08 48.67
N ILE A 14 1.96 -20.80 48.30
CA ILE A 14 2.85 -19.83 48.93
C ILE A 14 1.95 -18.73 49.50
N ASP A 15 2.09 -18.42 50.78
CA ASP A 15 1.27 -17.41 51.48
C ASP A 15 -0.24 -17.60 51.32
N SER A 16 -0.70 -18.86 51.33
CA SER A 16 -2.11 -19.26 51.13
C SER A 16 -2.67 -19.01 49.71
N ILE A 17 -1.81 -18.64 48.76
CA ILE A 17 -2.15 -18.50 47.34
C ILE A 17 -1.54 -19.69 46.59
N GLN A 18 -2.37 -20.44 45.87
CA GLN A 18 -1.89 -21.48 44.97
C GLN A 18 -1.34 -20.82 43.71
N GLN A 19 -0.07 -21.09 43.41
CA GLN A 19 0.58 -20.58 42.20
C GLN A 19 1.49 -21.63 41.59
N VAL A 20 1.61 -21.60 40.26
CA VAL A 20 2.53 -22.46 39.53
C VAL A 20 3.94 -21.89 39.68
N VAL A 21 4.91 -22.69 40.13
CA VAL A 21 6.33 -22.31 40.18
C VAL A 21 7.12 -23.18 39.20
N THR A 22 8.16 -22.59 38.62
CA THR A 22 9.14 -23.28 37.77
C THR A 22 10.31 -23.82 38.62
N PRO A 23 11.13 -24.76 38.11
CA PRO A 23 12.31 -25.25 38.82
C PRO A 23 13.28 -24.15 39.25
N ILE A 24 13.45 -23.13 38.41
CA ILE A 24 14.19 -21.90 38.72
C ILE A 24 13.25 -20.71 38.51
N HIS A 25 12.83 -20.10 39.61
CA HIS A 25 11.83 -19.04 39.63
C HIS A 25 12.42 -17.72 40.11
N LEU A 26 12.52 -16.73 39.22
CA LEU A 26 13.12 -15.42 39.46
C LEU A 26 12.02 -14.35 39.60
N ILE A 27 12.03 -13.64 40.73
CA ILE A 27 11.16 -12.49 40.99
C ILE A 27 12.07 -11.36 41.47
N ASP A 28 12.17 -10.29 40.68
CA ASP A 28 13.06 -9.14 40.91
C ASP A 28 14.50 -9.59 41.26
N ALA A 29 14.90 -10.73 40.71
CA ALA A 29 16.10 -11.46 41.10
C ALA A 29 16.98 -11.73 39.88
N ARG A 30 18.28 -11.55 40.10
CA ARG A 30 19.28 -11.47 39.03
C ARG A 30 20.45 -12.45 39.25
N PRO A 31 20.19 -13.76 39.46
CA PRO A 31 21.25 -14.72 39.79
C PRO A 31 22.07 -15.13 38.56
N SER A 32 23.27 -15.67 38.81
CA SER A 32 23.99 -16.46 37.81
C SER A 32 23.50 -17.91 37.81
N VAL A 33 22.98 -18.38 36.68
CA VAL A 33 22.52 -19.76 36.47
C VAL A 33 23.28 -20.35 35.29
N SER A 34 24.24 -21.25 35.55
CA SER A 34 25.08 -21.75 34.47
C SER A 34 25.34 -23.25 34.43
N TYR A 35 25.50 -23.80 33.23
CA TYR A 35 25.89 -25.18 32.97
C TYR A 35 24.95 -26.24 33.57
N ASN A 36 23.66 -25.95 33.74
CA ASN A 36 22.70 -26.90 34.31
C ASN A 36 21.96 -27.67 33.20
N LYS A 37 21.43 -28.87 33.52
CA LYS A 37 20.49 -29.63 32.68
C LYS A 37 19.13 -29.62 33.36
N ILE A 38 18.09 -29.14 32.69
CA ILE A 38 16.73 -29.09 33.22
C ILE A 38 15.80 -29.82 32.26
N ARG A 39 15.10 -30.85 32.74
CA ARG A 39 14.24 -31.70 31.89
C ARG A 39 13.05 -32.31 32.63
N PHE A 40 12.03 -32.69 31.88
CA PHE A 40 10.80 -33.31 32.40
C PHE A 40 10.10 -32.47 33.48
N SER A 41 10.26 -31.14 33.44
CA SER A 41 9.58 -30.24 34.37
C SER A 41 8.09 -30.16 34.02
N ALA A 42 7.25 -30.00 35.05
CA ALA A 42 5.81 -29.89 34.89
C ALA A 42 5.36 -28.54 34.28
N ASP A 43 6.26 -27.55 34.29
CA ASP A 43 6.11 -26.23 33.68
C ASP A 43 7.45 -25.85 32.99
N ALA A 44 7.63 -24.60 32.57
CA ALA A 44 8.85 -24.08 31.98
C ALA A 44 10.09 -24.39 32.83
N ALA A 45 11.22 -24.62 32.17
CA ALA A 45 12.47 -24.96 32.83
C ALA A 45 12.96 -23.87 33.81
N MET A 46 12.72 -22.61 33.47
CA MET A 46 12.95 -21.46 34.33
C MET A 46 12.03 -20.30 33.97
N SER A 47 11.81 -19.37 34.90
CA SER A 47 11.01 -18.17 34.66
C SER A 47 11.58 -16.93 35.35
N ALA A 48 11.38 -15.76 34.75
CA ALA A 48 11.70 -14.45 35.34
C ALA A 48 10.59 -13.44 35.09
N ASN A 49 10.27 -12.60 36.08
CA ASN A 49 9.38 -11.45 35.83
C ASN A 49 10.13 -10.33 35.08
N PRO A 50 9.43 -9.43 34.34
CA PRO A 50 10.08 -8.41 33.51
C PRO A 50 11.10 -7.52 34.24
N ASP A 51 10.85 -7.17 35.51
CA ASP A 51 11.75 -6.32 36.29
C ASP A 51 13.06 -7.05 36.73
N SER A 52 13.13 -8.38 36.60
CA SER A 52 14.39 -9.13 36.79
C SER A 52 15.43 -8.79 35.73
N PHE A 53 15.06 -8.22 34.57
CA PHE A 53 16.00 -7.87 33.50
C PHE A 53 16.65 -6.50 33.65
N GLN A 54 16.52 -5.85 34.83
CA GLN A 54 17.04 -4.52 35.06
C GLN A 54 18.52 -4.38 34.65
N GLU A 55 18.84 -3.33 33.90
CA GLU A 55 20.22 -2.92 33.63
C GLU A 55 20.65 -1.89 34.68
N THR A 56 21.84 -2.07 35.25
CA THR A 56 22.44 -1.15 36.21
C THR A 56 23.87 -0.89 35.79
N ASN A 57 24.14 0.33 35.32
CA ASN A 57 25.45 0.78 34.84
C ASN A 57 26.06 1.83 35.80
N PHE A 58 27.28 2.28 35.47
CA PHE A 58 28.04 3.28 36.23
C PHE A 58 27.28 4.58 36.55
N SER A 59 26.29 4.97 35.74
CA SER A 59 25.46 6.18 35.94
C SER A 59 24.13 5.92 36.65
N ALA A 60 23.82 4.68 37.02
CA ALA A 60 22.58 4.35 37.71
C ALA A 60 22.66 4.84 39.17
N PRO A 61 21.77 5.73 39.64
CA PRO A 61 21.70 6.11 41.04
C PRO A 61 21.31 4.87 41.84
N ASP A 62 22.23 4.40 42.68
CA ASP A 62 22.12 3.20 43.50
C ASP A 62 20.74 3.07 44.18
N SER A 63 19.89 2.19 43.65
CA SER A 63 18.58 1.90 44.23
C SER A 63 18.63 0.84 45.34
N LEU A 64 19.82 0.41 45.80
CA LEU A 64 19.98 -0.68 46.78
C LEU A 64 20.92 -0.37 47.95
N GLY A 65 21.60 0.78 48.01
CA GLY A 65 22.42 1.19 49.15
C GLY A 65 23.63 0.27 49.39
N ILE A 66 24.14 -0.37 48.33
CA ILE A 66 25.29 -1.28 48.38
C ILE A 66 26.31 -0.79 47.35
N ASP A 67 27.46 -0.33 47.85
CA ASP A 67 28.59 0.13 47.04
C ASP A 67 29.24 -1.09 46.34
N TYR A 68 28.86 -1.33 45.09
CA TYR A 68 29.43 -2.39 44.24
C TYR A 68 30.78 -1.99 43.61
N GLN A 69 31.28 -0.78 43.89
CA GLN A 69 32.53 -0.28 43.32
C GLN A 69 33.75 -0.76 44.13
N ALA A 70 34.77 -1.27 43.45
CA ALA A 70 36.08 -1.53 44.08
C ALA A 70 36.84 -0.23 44.38
N THR A 71 36.56 0.83 43.61
CA THR A 71 37.04 2.21 43.79
C THR A 71 35.96 3.19 43.32
N LYS A 72 35.67 4.24 44.10
CA LYS A 72 34.66 5.23 43.71
C LYS A 72 35.00 5.87 42.35
N PHE A 73 34.02 5.94 41.45
CA PHE A 73 34.08 6.60 40.13
C PHE A 73 34.97 5.94 39.04
N THR A 74 35.29 4.64 39.13
CA THR A 74 35.80 3.89 37.96
C THR A 74 34.64 3.28 37.15
N PRO A 75 34.61 3.42 35.80
CA PRO A 75 33.61 2.75 34.95
C PRO A 75 33.93 1.25 34.83
N ASP A 76 33.71 0.50 35.91
CA ASP A 76 34.07 -0.91 36.04
C ASP A 76 32.88 -1.83 36.43
N TYR A 77 31.68 -1.28 36.60
CA TYR A 77 30.46 -2.03 36.93
C TYR A 77 29.38 -1.87 35.85
N ASP A 78 29.08 -2.97 35.18
CA ASP A 78 27.85 -3.18 34.43
C ASP A 78 27.25 -4.49 34.90
N ARG A 79 25.96 -4.47 35.24
CA ARG A 79 25.21 -5.67 35.54
C ARG A 79 23.93 -5.59 34.73
N ILE A 80 23.64 -6.65 33.99
CA ILE A 80 22.44 -6.84 33.18
C ILE A 80 21.72 -8.08 33.70
N GLY A 81 20.41 -7.97 33.97
CA GLY A 81 19.55 -9.13 34.22
C GLY A 81 20.06 -10.22 35.17
N PRO A 82 19.48 -11.44 35.09
CA PRO A 82 20.19 -12.68 35.46
C PRO A 82 21.36 -12.96 34.49
N ASP A 83 22.34 -13.76 34.92
CA ASP A 83 23.47 -14.22 34.07
C ASP A 83 23.26 -15.69 33.75
N LEU A 84 22.71 -15.97 32.56
CA LEU A 84 22.37 -17.30 32.09
C LEU A 84 23.39 -17.76 31.07
N ARG A 85 24.04 -18.91 31.31
CA ARG A 85 25.01 -19.46 30.36
C ARG A 85 25.18 -20.97 30.39
N GLY A 86 25.26 -21.61 29.23
CA GLY A 86 25.54 -23.03 29.05
C GLY A 86 24.46 -23.97 29.60
N ASN A 87 23.22 -23.49 29.79
CA ASN A 87 22.13 -24.32 30.29
C ASN A 87 21.52 -25.17 29.15
N LEU A 88 21.24 -26.44 29.41
CA LEU A 88 20.56 -27.36 28.50
C LEU A 88 19.12 -27.57 28.98
N LEU A 89 18.16 -27.08 28.21
CA LEU A 89 16.73 -27.11 28.53
C LEU A 89 16.00 -27.95 27.48
N VAL A 90 15.63 -29.18 27.83
CA VAL A 90 15.00 -30.13 26.90
C VAL A 90 13.90 -30.92 27.60
N GLU A 91 12.89 -31.39 26.85
CA GLU A 91 11.83 -32.26 27.36
C GLU A 91 11.04 -31.65 28.55
N ASN A 92 10.95 -30.32 28.65
CA ASN A 92 10.03 -29.61 29.55
C ASN A 92 8.79 -29.17 28.77
N SER A 93 7.73 -28.71 29.45
CA SER A 93 6.58 -28.11 28.76
C SER A 93 7.00 -26.89 27.94
N ILE A 94 7.93 -26.08 28.47
CA ILE A 94 8.60 -24.97 27.78
C ILE A 94 10.11 -25.09 27.98
N ASN A 95 10.84 -25.22 26.87
CA ASN A 95 12.30 -25.32 26.79
C ASN A 95 12.93 -23.95 26.55
N GLY A 96 12.73 -23.03 27.50
CA GLY A 96 13.24 -21.65 27.43
C GLY A 96 13.11 -20.91 28.75
N LEU A 97 13.47 -19.63 28.75
CA LEU A 97 13.23 -18.69 29.83
C LEU A 97 11.83 -18.10 29.68
N PHE A 98 10.93 -18.48 30.58
CA PHE A 98 9.56 -17.96 30.60
C PHE A 98 9.51 -16.56 31.22
N VAL A 99 9.17 -15.55 30.43
CA VAL A 99 8.96 -14.17 30.91
C VAL A 99 7.58 -14.11 31.58
N ARG A 100 7.57 -14.15 32.91
CA ARG A 100 6.36 -14.30 33.70
C ARG A 100 5.68 -12.96 33.94
N ILE A 101 4.57 -12.73 33.25
CA ILE A 101 3.74 -11.54 33.38
C ILE A 101 2.47 -11.90 34.14
N SER A 102 2.23 -11.21 35.27
CA SER A 102 1.02 -11.43 36.08
C SER A 102 -0.13 -10.60 35.53
N THR A 103 -1.18 -11.24 35.02
CA THR A 103 -2.39 -10.58 34.50
C THR A 103 -3.61 -11.07 35.27
N PRO A 104 -4.10 -10.33 36.29
CA PRO A 104 -5.36 -10.68 36.97
C PRO A 104 -6.55 -10.64 36.00
N ALA A 105 -7.57 -11.46 36.25
CA ALA A 105 -8.75 -11.54 35.37
C ALA A 105 -9.49 -10.18 35.31
N GLY A 106 -9.54 -9.59 34.11
CA GLY A 106 -10.21 -8.30 33.86
C GLY A 106 -9.37 -7.05 34.18
N ASP A 107 -8.08 -7.20 34.50
CA ASP A 107 -7.17 -6.11 34.87
C ASP A 107 -5.99 -5.99 33.89
N VAL A 108 -5.21 -4.91 34.01
CA VAL A 108 -4.06 -4.62 33.13
C VAL A 108 -2.91 -5.61 33.38
N PRO A 109 -2.21 -6.11 32.34
CA PRO A 109 -1.02 -6.95 32.49
C PRO A 109 0.08 -6.32 33.36
N GLY A 110 0.86 -7.17 34.03
CA GLY A 110 2.07 -6.79 34.75
C GLY A 110 3.03 -6.00 33.85
N ARG A 111 3.61 -4.93 34.38
CA ARG A 111 4.43 -3.98 33.63
C ARG A 111 5.90 -4.16 33.90
N MET A 112 6.73 -3.95 32.88
CA MET A 112 8.15 -3.68 33.07
C MET A 112 8.30 -2.21 33.46
N ASN A 113 8.77 -1.97 34.68
CA ASN A 113 8.96 -0.62 35.19
C ASN A 113 10.42 -0.21 35.16
N VAL A 114 11.37 -1.13 35.06
CA VAL A 114 12.80 -0.81 35.01
C VAL A 114 13.30 -0.53 33.59
N THR A 115 14.45 0.15 33.46
CA THR A 115 15.28 0.01 32.26
C THR A 115 15.87 -1.38 32.30
N GLY A 116 15.59 -2.22 31.32
CA GLY A 116 16.10 -3.59 31.31
C GLY A 116 16.63 -4.00 29.95
N ARG A 117 17.42 -5.06 29.99
CA ARG A 117 18.16 -5.55 28.83
C ARG A 117 18.17 -7.07 28.82
N TRP A 118 17.97 -7.63 27.62
CA TRP A 118 18.01 -9.05 27.34
C TRP A 118 19.30 -9.35 26.57
N ASP A 119 20.23 -10.10 27.18
CA ASP A 119 21.56 -10.41 26.66
C ASP A 119 21.93 -11.90 26.70
N ASP A 120 21.07 -12.76 27.27
CA ASP A 120 21.30 -14.20 27.38
C ASP A 120 21.07 -14.94 26.04
N THR A 121 22.00 -14.79 25.09
CA THR A 121 21.88 -15.33 23.70
C THR A 121 21.82 -16.86 23.58
N ASP A 122 22.12 -17.61 24.66
CA ASP A 122 22.12 -19.07 24.63
C ASP A 122 20.83 -19.71 25.17
N ILE A 123 19.81 -18.89 25.44
CA ILE A 123 18.49 -19.33 25.88
C ILE A 123 17.38 -18.55 25.17
N VAL A 124 16.34 -19.27 24.72
CA VAL A 124 15.16 -18.64 24.11
C VAL A 124 14.34 -17.96 25.21
N HIS A 125 14.00 -16.68 25.00
CA HIS A 125 13.03 -15.98 25.84
C HIS A 125 11.62 -16.25 25.30
N VAL A 126 10.72 -16.70 26.18
CA VAL A 126 9.32 -17.01 25.83
C VAL A 126 8.41 -16.00 26.49
N VAL A 127 7.61 -15.28 25.71
CA VAL A 127 6.65 -14.25 26.15
C VAL A 127 5.23 -14.77 25.90
N PRO A 128 4.55 -15.35 26.90
CA PRO A 128 3.25 -16.02 26.76
C PRO A 128 2.04 -15.10 27.02
N GLU A 129 2.29 -13.90 27.53
CA GLU A 129 1.27 -12.92 27.92
C GLU A 129 1.77 -11.53 27.51
N ASN A 130 0.87 -10.55 27.41
CA ASN A 130 1.21 -9.24 26.86
C ASN A 130 2.26 -8.51 27.71
N LEU A 131 3.41 -8.18 27.11
CA LEU A 131 4.49 -7.43 27.77
C LEU A 131 4.26 -5.93 27.60
N LEU A 132 3.99 -5.22 28.70
CA LEU A 132 3.87 -3.76 28.69
C LEU A 132 5.15 -3.11 29.23
N ILE A 133 5.92 -2.45 28.35
CA ILE A 133 7.11 -1.66 28.68
C ILE A 133 6.64 -0.27 29.11
N ASN A 134 6.74 0.04 30.40
CA ASN A 134 6.21 1.29 30.96
C ASN A 134 7.26 2.39 30.90
N SER A 135 6.82 3.64 30.74
CA SER A 135 7.70 4.80 30.92
C SER A 135 7.85 5.15 32.40
N ARG A 136 8.95 5.81 32.75
CA ARG A 136 9.18 6.41 34.07
C ARG A 136 9.38 7.92 33.94
N PRO A 137 8.33 8.71 33.65
CA PRO A 137 8.42 10.16 33.72
C PRO A 137 8.64 10.56 35.20
N GLY A 138 9.90 10.72 35.59
CA GLY A 138 10.26 11.27 36.89
C GLY A 138 11.28 12.36 36.68
N GLY A 139 11.02 13.53 37.27
CA GLY A 139 12.02 14.57 37.40
C GLY A 139 13.30 14.05 38.07
N PRO A 140 14.37 14.85 38.05
CA PRO A 140 15.67 14.40 38.55
C PRO A 140 15.56 13.90 40.00
N ILE A 141 16.19 12.77 40.28
CA ILE A 141 16.25 12.21 41.63
C ILE A 141 17.39 12.93 42.35
N ALA A 142 17.11 13.45 43.53
CA ALA A 142 18.15 13.97 44.40
C ALA A 142 18.97 12.79 44.93
N ASP A 143 20.26 12.76 44.60
CA ASP A 143 21.20 11.81 45.14
C ASP A 143 21.16 11.87 46.70
N PRO A 144 20.95 10.74 47.40
CA PRO A 144 20.75 10.76 48.85
C PRO A 144 21.98 11.18 49.66
N GLU A 145 23.19 11.10 49.09
CA GLU A 145 24.45 11.49 49.74
C GLU A 145 24.85 12.94 49.43
N THR A 146 24.57 13.43 48.23
CA THR A 146 25.07 14.71 47.71
C THR A 146 23.98 15.76 47.49
N GLY A 147 22.71 15.36 47.41
CA GLY A 147 21.56 16.23 47.13
C GLY A 147 21.52 16.75 45.69
N GLU A 148 22.41 16.27 44.81
CA GLU A 148 22.48 16.66 43.41
C GLU A 148 21.32 16.05 42.62
N LEU A 149 20.70 16.86 41.76
CA LEU A 149 19.59 16.43 40.91
C LEU A 149 20.15 15.68 39.70
N VAL A 150 20.08 14.34 39.73
CA VAL A 150 20.57 13.49 38.63
C VAL A 150 19.41 13.09 37.72
N ALA A 151 19.62 13.17 36.40
CA ALA A 151 18.65 12.71 35.40
C ALA A 151 18.39 11.20 35.55
N ARG A 152 17.13 10.77 35.37
CA ARG A 152 16.80 9.35 35.35
C ARG A 152 17.17 8.75 33.99
N THR A 153 17.64 7.50 33.97
CA THR A 153 17.61 6.71 32.75
C THR A 153 16.15 6.41 32.42
N ASP A 154 15.72 6.75 31.21
CA ASP A 154 14.36 6.45 30.75
C ASP A 154 14.11 4.94 30.81
N ALA A 155 12.88 4.55 31.17
CA ALA A 155 12.51 3.15 31.17
C ALA A 155 12.35 2.66 29.73
N GLY A 156 13.10 1.62 29.39
CA GLY A 156 13.09 0.99 28.08
C GLY A 156 13.58 -0.45 28.15
N LEU A 157 13.29 -1.21 27.10
CA LEU A 157 13.79 -2.57 26.90
C LEU A 157 14.81 -2.56 25.77
N ARG A 158 16.03 -3.00 26.06
CA ARG A 158 17.05 -3.29 25.06
C ARG A 158 17.16 -4.80 24.85
N ILE A 159 17.20 -5.24 23.60
CA ILE A 159 17.40 -6.63 23.23
C ILE A 159 18.67 -6.69 22.41
N ASP A 160 19.65 -7.44 22.90
CA ASP A 160 20.96 -7.52 22.25
C ASP A 160 20.91 -8.37 20.96
N PRO A 161 21.88 -8.18 20.04
CA PRO A 161 22.01 -9.00 18.84
C PRO A 161 22.02 -10.50 19.14
N ASN A 162 21.48 -11.31 18.21
CA ASN A 162 21.38 -12.77 18.32
C ASN A 162 20.42 -13.30 19.41
N MET A 163 19.61 -12.43 20.03
CA MET A 163 18.54 -12.84 20.93
C MET A 163 17.36 -13.45 20.17
N ILE A 164 16.78 -14.52 20.72
CA ILE A 164 15.58 -15.17 20.19
C ILE A 164 14.44 -15.00 21.19
N VAL A 165 13.37 -14.35 20.74
CA VAL A 165 12.15 -14.09 21.48
C VAL A 165 11.02 -14.84 20.79
N LYS A 166 10.41 -15.79 21.50
CA LYS A 166 9.25 -16.54 21.03
C LYS A 166 7.99 -16.11 21.75
N LEU A 167 6.91 -15.90 21.01
CA LEU A 167 5.64 -15.38 21.50
C LEU A 167 4.50 -16.38 21.23
N ASP A 168 3.51 -16.39 22.12
CA ASP A 168 2.35 -17.29 22.07
C ASP A 168 1.10 -16.50 22.46
N GLY A 169 0.26 -16.12 21.50
CA GLY A 169 -0.97 -15.35 21.73
C GLY A 169 -0.76 -14.00 22.44
N SER A 170 0.47 -13.48 22.47
CA SER A 170 0.91 -12.32 23.23
C SER A 170 1.32 -11.16 22.32
N ARG A 171 1.41 -9.95 22.88
CA ARG A 171 1.97 -8.76 22.19
C ARG A 171 2.98 -8.02 23.06
N ILE A 172 3.81 -7.22 22.43
CA ILE A 172 4.70 -6.26 23.11
C ILE A 172 4.09 -4.88 22.95
N GLU A 173 3.85 -4.18 24.06
CA GLU A 173 3.39 -2.80 24.07
C GLU A 173 4.48 -1.87 24.60
N VAL A 174 4.93 -0.92 23.78
CA VAL A 174 5.81 0.17 24.20
C VAL A 174 4.92 1.32 24.64
N ALA A 175 4.76 1.52 25.96
CA ALA A 175 3.85 2.52 26.51
C ALA A 175 4.31 3.95 26.21
N LEU A 176 3.41 4.91 26.42
CA LEU A 176 3.63 6.33 26.18
C LEU A 176 4.97 6.82 26.79
N GLY A 177 5.87 7.31 25.93
CA GLY A 177 7.18 7.82 26.32
C GLY A 177 8.19 6.75 26.78
N ALA A 178 7.94 5.46 26.50
CA ALA A 178 8.89 4.38 26.71
C ALA A 178 9.66 4.05 25.42
N GLN A 179 10.69 3.21 25.53
CA GLN A 179 11.54 2.83 24.40
C GLN A 179 11.73 1.31 24.28
N LEU A 180 11.70 0.81 23.05
CA LEU A 180 12.15 -0.53 22.67
C LEU A 180 13.34 -0.41 21.71
N LEU A 181 14.44 -1.10 22.02
CA LEU A 181 15.64 -1.17 21.19
C LEU A 181 15.92 -2.64 20.86
N ALA A 182 15.71 -3.03 19.62
CA ALA A 182 15.98 -4.37 19.09
C ALA A 182 16.87 -4.24 17.85
N GLU A 183 18.11 -3.78 18.08
CA GLU A 183 19.06 -3.45 17.03
C GLU A 183 20.14 -4.54 16.93
N GLY A 184 19.91 -5.50 16.05
CA GLY A 184 20.87 -6.54 15.67
C GLY A 184 22.06 -5.99 14.88
N VAL A 185 22.89 -6.91 14.39
CA VAL A 185 23.93 -6.62 13.39
C VAL A 185 23.91 -7.70 12.33
N GLN A 186 24.54 -7.44 11.19
CA GLN A 186 24.64 -8.42 10.11
C GLN A 186 25.16 -9.78 10.62
N GLY A 187 24.39 -10.85 10.36
CA GLY A 187 24.69 -12.21 10.83
C GLY A 187 24.31 -12.52 12.29
N GLN A 188 23.86 -11.53 13.06
CA GLN A 188 23.40 -11.67 14.45
C GLN A 188 22.08 -10.91 14.63
N ARG A 189 21.02 -11.44 14.02
CA ARG A 189 19.71 -10.79 14.03
C ARG A 189 19.00 -10.95 15.36
N VAL A 190 18.15 -9.98 15.72
CA VAL A 190 17.16 -10.16 16.80
C VAL A 190 15.94 -10.84 16.21
N VAL A 191 15.45 -11.92 16.83
CA VAL A 191 14.34 -12.71 16.28
C VAL A 191 13.10 -12.60 17.17
N PHE A 192 11.99 -12.17 16.58
CA PHE A 192 10.64 -12.26 17.14
C PHE A 192 9.82 -13.24 16.31
N THR A 193 9.38 -14.35 16.90
CA THR A 193 8.66 -15.40 16.15
C THR A 193 7.66 -16.16 17.03
N SER A 194 6.86 -17.03 16.41
CA SER A 194 5.96 -17.96 17.10
C SER A 194 6.69 -18.92 18.03
N LEU A 195 6.05 -19.30 19.14
CA LEU A 195 6.47 -20.42 20.00
C LEU A 195 6.67 -21.73 19.21
N ASN A 196 5.92 -21.92 18.13
CA ASN A 196 5.93 -23.11 17.30
C ASN A 196 6.94 -23.04 16.14
N ASP A 197 7.61 -21.91 15.92
CA ASP A 197 8.61 -21.79 14.85
C ASP A 197 9.87 -22.61 15.17
N LEU A 198 10.14 -23.64 14.37
CA LEU A 198 11.27 -24.55 14.55
C LEU A 198 12.58 -24.06 13.91
N ARG A 199 12.57 -22.92 13.21
CA ARG A 199 13.77 -22.37 12.54
C ARG A 199 14.75 -21.74 13.51
N PHE A 200 14.25 -21.27 14.65
CA PHE A 200 15.03 -20.56 15.67
C PHE A 200 14.98 -21.28 17.02
N GLY A 201 16.15 -21.47 17.65
CA GLY A 201 16.28 -22.21 18.90
C GLY A 201 17.59 -21.94 19.62
N ALA A 202 17.59 -22.18 20.92
CA ALA A 202 18.75 -22.07 21.79
C ALA A 202 18.59 -23.04 22.98
N GLY A 203 19.56 -23.11 23.90
CA GLY A 203 19.46 -24.00 25.07
C GLY A 203 19.46 -25.50 24.73
N GLY A 204 19.89 -25.87 23.52
CA GLY A 204 20.04 -27.24 23.05
C GLY A 204 18.83 -27.85 22.32
N THR A 205 17.81 -27.05 21.98
CA THR A 205 16.65 -27.49 21.18
C THR A 205 16.07 -26.35 20.35
N PHE A 206 15.42 -26.70 19.24
CA PHE A 206 14.58 -25.80 18.44
C PHE A 206 13.10 -25.92 18.80
N VAL A 207 12.72 -27.05 19.39
CA VAL A 207 11.39 -27.34 19.91
C VAL A 207 11.25 -26.67 21.29
N THR A 208 10.59 -25.52 21.32
CA THR A 208 10.43 -24.70 22.53
C THR A 208 9.19 -25.08 23.34
N SER A 209 8.14 -25.60 22.70
CA SER A 209 6.94 -26.16 23.34
C SER A 209 6.93 -27.69 23.26
N ALA A 210 6.37 -28.39 24.25
CA ALA A 210 6.21 -29.84 24.19
C ALA A 210 5.05 -30.23 23.25
N PRO A 211 5.22 -31.18 22.31
CA PRO A 211 4.13 -31.65 21.46
C PRO A 211 3.07 -32.37 22.30
N THR A 212 1.81 -31.95 22.17
CA THR A 212 0.68 -32.49 22.96
C THR A 212 0.05 -33.74 22.33
N ASP A 213 0.34 -34.03 21.07
CA ASP A 213 -0.34 -35.05 20.25
C ASP A 213 0.59 -35.88 19.33
N ASN A 214 1.90 -35.88 19.58
CA ASN A 214 2.94 -36.50 18.72
C ASN A 214 3.02 -35.92 17.30
N ARG A 215 2.42 -34.76 17.01
CA ARG A 215 2.72 -33.98 15.81
C ARG A 215 3.80 -32.95 16.13
N GLU A 216 4.62 -32.62 15.13
CA GLU A 216 5.57 -31.53 15.27
C GLU A 216 4.78 -30.20 15.36
N PRO A 217 5.18 -29.25 16.23
CA PRO A 217 4.56 -27.93 16.27
C PRO A 217 4.66 -27.22 14.91
N GLU A 218 3.57 -26.59 14.50
CA GLU A 218 3.49 -25.84 13.25
C GLU A 218 3.21 -24.36 13.55
N ALA A 219 3.97 -23.47 12.94
CA ALA A 219 3.83 -22.02 13.10
C ALA A 219 2.88 -21.48 12.04
N ASN A 220 1.88 -20.71 12.48
CA ASN A 220 0.88 -20.12 11.60
C ASN A 220 0.93 -18.58 11.66
N PRO A 221 0.61 -17.88 10.57
CA PRO A 221 0.41 -16.43 10.60
C PRO A 221 -0.57 -16.03 11.70
N GLY A 222 -0.19 -15.07 12.54
CA GLY A 222 -1.03 -14.61 13.65
C GLY A 222 -0.96 -15.47 14.93
N ASP A 223 0.04 -16.35 15.07
CA ASP A 223 0.31 -17.07 16.33
C ASP A 223 0.57 -16.11 17.52
N TRP A 224 0.98 -14.87 17.25
CA TRP A 224 1.10 -13.80 18.24
C TRP A 224 0.65 -12.46 17.67
N GLY A 225 0.41 -11.48 18.55
CA GLY A 225 -0.18 -10.20 18.16
C GLY A 225 0.74 -9.31 17.34
N GLY A 226 1.81 -8.82 17.95
CA GLY A 226 2.71 -7.85 17.32
C GLY A 226 3.35 -6.89 18.32
N ILE A 227 3.98 -5.85 17.80
CA ILE A 227 4.61 -4.77 18.56
C ILE A 227 3.78 -3.50 18.41
N PHE A 228 3.21 -3.00 19.51
CA PHE A 228 2.40 -1.79 19.52
C PHE A 228 3.16 -0.62 20.15
N VAL A 229 3.37 0.44 19.37
CA VAL A 229 4.07 1.67 19.77
C VAL A 229 3.04 2.76 20.04
N HIS A 230 2.88 3.11 21.33
CA HIS A 230 1.96 4.15 21.79
C HIS A 230 2.41 5.57 21.39
N PRO A 231 1.54 6.58 21.53
CA PRO A 231 1.92 7.97 21.30
C PRO A 231 3.17 8.40 22.09
N ASN A 232 4.08 9.12 21.43
CA ASN A 232 5.39 9.55 21.93
C ASN A 232 6.32 8.41 22.39
N ALA A 233 5.98 7.13 22.18
CA ALA A 233 6.89 6.01 22.41
C ALA A 233 7.87 5.86 21.23
N LYS A 234 8.99 5.18 21.46
CA LYS A 234 10.02 4.94 20.44
C LYS A 234 10.31 3.45 20.29
N ALA A 235 10.34 2.95 19.06
CA ALA A 235 10.87 1.65 18.74
C ALA A 235 11.98 1.80 17.68
N SER A 236 13.16 1.25 17.95
CA SER A 236 14.22 1.11 16.96
C SER A 236 14.53 -0.37 16.78
N ILE A 237 14.32 -0.85 15.57
CA ILE A 237 14.46 -2.24 15.16
C ILE A 237 15.39 -2.24 13.96
N ASP A 238 16.49 -2.96 14.05
CA ASP A 238 17.49 -3.05 12.99
C ASP A 238 18.00 -4.48 12.91
N HIS A 239 18.22 -5.00 11.70
CA HIS A 239 18.64 -6.39 11.50
C HIS A 239 17.83 -7.39 12.33
N ALA A 240 16.50 -7.34 12.22
CA ALA A 240 15.60 -8.23 12.94
C ALA A 240 14.89 -9.23 12.00
N VAL A 241 14.29 -10.26 12.59
CA VAL A 241 13.29 -11.12 11.94
C VAL A 241 12.00 -10.98 12.74
N ILE A 242 10.91 -10.61 12.10
CA ILE A 242 9.56 -10.54 12.67
C ILE A 242 8.68 -11.48 11.88
N ALA A 243 8.37 -12.64 12.47
CA ALA A 243 7.66 -13.70 11.80
C ALA A 243 6.41 -14.16 12.56
N TYR A 244 5.38 -14.60 11.83
CA TYR A 244 4.16 -15.21 12.39
C TYR A 244 3.37 -14.30 13.36
N GLY A 245 3.57 -12.98 13.29
CA GLY A 245 2.81 -11.98 14.03
C GLY A 245 1.50 -11.62 13.33
N GLY A 246 0.83 -10.56 13.78
CA GLY A 246 -0.40 -10.08 13.14
C GLY A 246 -1.70 -10.68 13.70
N GLY A 247 -1.66 -11.28 14.89
CA GLY A 247 -2.69 -12.18 15.41
C GLY A 247 -3.59 -11.63 16.52
N LEU A 248 -4.47 -12.51 17.02
CA LEU A 248 -5.36 -12.23 18.13
C LEU A 248 -4.62 -12.26 19.47
N THR A 249 -4.84 -11.24 20.29
CA THR A 249 -4.32 -11.21 21.66
C THR A 249 -5.38 -10.76 22.65
N ARG A 250 -5.17 -11.12 23.92
CA ARG A 250 -6.09 -10.73 25.00
C ARG A 250 -6.09 -9.21 25.19
N VAL A 251 -7.27 -8.60 25.22
CA VAL A 251 -7.48 -7.23 25.71
C VAL A 251 -8.42 -7.28 26.92
N GLU A 252 -8.61 -6.15 27.60
CA GLU A 252 -9.45 -6.09 28.79
C GLU A 252 -10.90 -6.48 28.43
N GLY A 253 -11.31 -7.68 28.87
CA GLY A 253 -12.67 -8.23 28.68
C GLY A 253 -12.97 -8.85 27.31
N SER A 254 -12.02 -8.93 26.38
CA SER A 254 -12.22 -9.53 25.04
C SER A 254 -10.89 -9.92 24.37
N PHE A 255 -10.92 -10.27 23.08
CA PHE A 255 -9.75 -10.47 22.24
C PHE A 255 -9.80 -9.49 21.06
N ALA A 256 -8.64 -8.98 20.68
CA ALA A 256 -8.47 -8.10 19.54
C ALA A 256 -7.22 -8.48 18.76
N ALA A 257 -7.29 -8.37 17.44
CA ALA A 257 -6.12 -8.52 16.59
C ALA A 257 -5.27 -7.24 16.56
N PHE A 258 -3.98 -7.41 16.31
CA PHE A 258 -3.00 -6.34 16.13
C PHE A 258 -2.12 -6.68 14.94
N ASN A 259 -1.67 -5.67 14.18
CA ASN A 259 -0.69 -5.87 13.11
C ASN A 259 0.67 -6.29 13.71
N ALA A 260 1.54 -6.90 12.90
CA ALA A 260 2.89 -7.30 13.34
C ALA A 260 3.65 -6.11 13.95
N ILE A 261 3.47 -4.91 13.37
CA ILE A 261 3.86 -3.65 13.99
C ILE A 261 2.72 -2.63 13.88
N GLU A 262 2.36 -1.98 14.98
CA GLU A 262 1.46 -0.82 14.99
C GLU A 262 2.15 0.41 15.57
N VAL A 263 2.08 1.53 14.87
CA VAL A 263 2.63 2.82 15.31
C VAL A 263 1.54 3.87 15.31
N ARG A 264 1.32 4.52 16.46
CA ARG A 264 0.29 5.55 16.61
C ARG A 264 0.85 6.77 17.28
N GLN A 265 1.06 7.84 16.52
CA GLN A 265 1.68 9.08 17.02
C GLN A 265 2.99 8.82 17.78
N GLY A 266 3.67 7.73 17.43
CA GLY A 266 4.95 7.30 18.00
C GLY A 266 6.06 7.38 16.96
N HIS A 267 7.25 6.96 17.36
CA HIS A 267 8.42 6.93 16.48
C HIS A 267 8.85 5.48 16.24
N LEU A 268 8.97 5.11 14.97
CA LEU A 268 9.50 3.82 14.55
C LEU A 268 10.69 4.07 13.62
N ARG A 269 11.79 3.37 13.89
CA ARG A 269 12.83 3.07 12.90
C ARG A 269 12.89 1.58 12.74
N LEU A 270 12.65 1.10 11.52
CA LEU A 270 12.71 -0.29 11.12
C LEU A 270 13.65 -0.38 9.91
N SER A 271 14.82 -0.97 10.10
CA SER A 271 15.81 -1.10 9.03
C SER A 271 16.37 -2.51 8.89
N ASN A 272 16.80 -2.87 7.68
CA ASN A 272 17.59 -4.08 7.40
C ASN A 272 16.97 -5.39 7.95
N SER A 273 15.65 -5.45 8.07
CA SER A 273 14.92 -6.52 8.78
C SER A 273 14.03 -7.33 7.85
N ASP A 274 13.73 -8.57 8.24
CA ASP A 274 12.85 -9.47 7.49
C ASP A 274 11.49 -9.56 8.21
N LEU A 275 10.40 -9.30 7.47
CA LEU A 275 9.02 -9.43 7.95
C LEU A 275 8.30 -10.48 7.10
N GLU A 276 7.99 -11.62 7.71
CA GLU A 276 7.56 -12.81 6.96
C GLU A 276 6.46 -13.62 7.64
N ASN A 277 5.58 -14.23 6.84
CA ASN A 277 4.50 -15.10 7.35
C ASN A 277 3.63 -14.42 8.41
N ASN A 278 3.48 -13.09 8.37
CA ASN A 278 2.62 -12.37 9.30
C ASN A 278 1.18 -12.34 8.76
N ALA A 279 0.21 -12.35 9.67
CA ALA A 279 -1.19 -12.12 9.35
C ALA A 279 -1.51 -10.62 9.23
N ASN A 280 -2.70 -10.30 8.73
CA ASN A 280 -3.13 -8.93 8.43
C ASN A 280 -3.46 -8.03 9.63
N GLY A 281 -3.39 -8.54 10.86
CA GLY A 281 -3.66 -7.76 12.07
C GLY A 281 -5.13 -7.47 12.39
N ARG A 282 -6.09 -8.09 11.70
CA ARG A 282 -7.53 -7.84 11.88
C ARG A 282 -8.29 -9.03 12.44
N GLY A 283 -9.40 -8.75 13.13
CA GLY A 283 -10.28 -9.73 13.75
C GLY A 283 -10.48 -9.56 15.26
N GLY A 284 -11.19 -10.52 15.85
CA GLY A 284 -11.50 -10.58 17.28
C GLY A 284 -12.87 -9.98 17.63
N GLN A 285 -13.32 -10.21 18.87
CA GLN A 285 -14.65 -9.80 19.34
C GLN A 285 -14.65 -8.46 20.09
N ALA A 286 -13.51 -7.78 20.20
CA ALA A 286 -13.43 -6.48 20.86
C ALA A 286 -14.12 -5.38 20.03
N ALA A 287 -14.67 -4.38 20.72
CA ALA A 287 -15.15 -3.17 20.05
C ALA A 287 -14.00 -2.49 19.29
N PRO A 288 -14.28 -1.78 18.16
CA PRO A 288 -13.24 -1.21 17.29
C PRO A 288 -12.19 -0.34 18.00
N GLY A 289 -12.54 0.28 19.13
CA GLY A 289 -11.62 1.08 19.93
C GLY A 289 -10.54 0.30 20.71
N ARG A 290 -10.61 -1.04 20.77
CA ARG A 290 -9.62 -1.95 21.38
C ARG A 290 -9.10 -1.49 22.75
N VAL A 291 -10.03 -1.03 23.60
CA VAL A 291 -9.76 -0.49 24.96
C VAL A 291 -8.75 0.67 24.94
N GLY A 292 -8.97 1.63 24.04
CA GLY A 292 -8.14 2.84 23.92
C GLY A 292 -6.94 2.70 22.97
N ARG A 293 -6.76 1.53 22.33
CA ARG A 293 -5.72 1.30 21.31
C ARG A 293 -6.14 1.72 19.90
N GLY A 294 -7.40 2.14 19.74
CA GLY A 294 -7.95 2.68 18.50
C GLY A 294 -8.15 1.63 17.40
N VAL A 295 -8.84 2.03 16.33
CA VAL A 295 -9.11 1.18 15.16
C VAL A 295 -7.83 1.02 14.33
N ASN A 296 -7.45 -0.21 13.98
CA ASN A 296 -6.41 -0.50 12.98
C ASN A 296 -7.01 -0.85 11.62
N GLY A 297 -6.17 -1.22 10.66
CA GLY A 297 -6.48 -1.65 9.30
C GLY A 297 -5.66 -2.89 8.98
N GLU A 298 -6.00 -3.55 7.88
CA GLU A 298 -5.35 -4.73 7.33
C GLU A 298 -3.93 -4.36 6.88
N GLY A 299 -2.89 -5.06 7.36
CA GLY A 299 -1.50 -4.78 6.95
C GLY A 299 -0.44 -5.43 7.84
N VAL A 300 0.81 -5.50 7.38
CA VAL A 300 1.92 -5.95 8.21
C VAL A 300 2.32 -4.86 9.21
N ILE A 301 2.46 -3.63 8.70
CA ILE A 301 2.75 -2.43 9.49
C ILE A 301 1.56 -1.48 9.40
N PHE A 302 0.98 -1.11 10.54
CA PHE A 302 -0.07 -0.10 10.60
C PHE A 302 0.44 1.20 11.22
N VAL A 303 0.25 2.31 10.50
CA VAL A 303 0.73 3.64 10.90
C VAL A 303 -0.44 4.58 11.04
N ARG A 304 -0.52 5.35 12.14
CA ARG A 304 -1.47 6.45 12.29
C ARG A 304 -0.85 7.70 12.91
N GLY A 305 -0.92 8.82 12.20
CA GLY A 305 -0.41 10.12 12.65
C GLY A 305 1.06 10.07 13.08
N ALA A 306 1.89 9.32 12.37
CA ALA A 306 3.29 9.07 12.69
C ALA A 306 4.14 9.01 11.41
N ARG A 307 5.42 9.36 11.53
CA ARG A 307 6.39 9.33 10.43
C ARG A 307 7.45 8.25 10.72
N PRO A 308 7.20 6.99 10.34
CA PRO A 308 8.18 5.93 10.54
C PRO A 308 9.34 6.06 9.53
N ILE A 309 10.48 5.47 9.90
CA ILE A 309 11.53 5.09 8.96
C ILE A 309 11.38 3.59 8.71
N ILE A 310 11.18 3.20 7.46
CA ILE A 310 11.05 1.82 6.99
C ILE A 310 12.04 1.68 5.82
N LEU A 311 13.23 1.16 6.11
CA LEU A 311 14.37 1.23 5.20
C LEU A 311 15.04 -0.14 4.96
N ASP A 312 15.26 -0.51 3.70
CA ASP A 312 16.02 -1.72 3.31
C ASP A 312 15.52 -3.03 3.98
N ASN A 313 14.21 -3.14 4.21
CA ASN A 313 13.61 -4.34 4.77
C ASN A 313 13.18 -5.32 3.67
N ILE A 314 13.02 -6.60 4.03
CA ILE A 314 12.45 -7.62 3.16
C ILE A 314 11.07 -8.00 3.71
N PHE A 315 10.03 -7.86 2.89
CA PHE A 315 8.67 -8.30 3.22
C PHE A 315 8.25 -9.44 2.30
N ARG A 316 7.92 -10.58 2.89
CA ARG A 316 7.57 -11.76 2.11
C ARG A 316 6.55 -12.68 2.75
N ASP A 317 5.76 -13.34 1.93
CA ASP A 317 4.87 -14.43 2.35
C ASP A 317 3.90 -13.98 3.46
N ASN A 318 3.54 -12.67 3.53
CA ASN A 318 2.60 -12.15 4.52
C ASN A 318 1.16 -12.25 3.96
N THR A 319 0.23 -12.74 4.78
CA THR A 319 -1.08 -13.20 4.32
C THR A 319 -2.24 -12.32 4.82
N GLY A 320 -3.36 -12.42 4.09
CA GLY A 320 -4.63 -11.78 4.41
C GLY A 320 -5.10 -10.86 3.29
N PHE A 321 -6.38 -10.98 2.94
CA PHE A 321 -7.02 -10.27 1.84
C PHE A 321 -6.80 -8.74 1.89
N TYR A 322 -6.24 -8.19 0.79
CA TYR A 322 -5.80 -6.80 0.64
C TYR A 322 -4.87 -6.30 1.76
N SER A 323 -4.09 -7.20 2.37
CA SER A 323 -3.12 -6.84 3.40
C SER A 323 -1.87 -6.24 2.77
N SER A 324 -1.74 -4.92 2.90
CA SER A 324 -0.56 -4.19 2.47
C SER A 324 0.62 -4.36 3.41
N VAL A 325 1.82 -4.25 2.84
CA VAL A 325 3.07 -4.25 3.60
C VAL A 325 3.10 -3.06 4.59
N VAL A 326 2.69 -1.87 4.14
CA VAL A 326 2.50 -0.70 4.98
C VAL A 326 1.09 -0.16 4.78
N ASN A 327 0.33 -0.01 5.87
CA ASN A 327 -0.98 0.63 5.87
C ASN A 327 -0.92 1.95 6.67
N ILE A 328 -0.95 3.08 5.96
CA ILE A 328 -0.71 4.43 6.52
C ILE A 328 -1.90 5.36 6.24
N ASP A 329 -2.19 6.32 7.13
CA ASP A 329 -3.17 7.36 6.81
C ASP A 329 -2.53 8.48 6.02
N VAL A 330 -3.26 9.06 5.07
CA VAL A 330 -2.78 10.14 4.21
C VAL A 330 -2.22 11.35 4.98
N ASN A 331 -2.71 11.61 6.19
CA ASN A 331 -2.23 12.72 7.03
C ASN A 331 -0.87 12.44 7.70
N SER A 332 -0.35 11.22 7.62
CA SER A 332 1.02 10.88 8.05
C SER A 332 2.06 11.20 6.97
N LEU A 333 1.68 11.21 5.69
CA LEU A 333 2.50 11.57 4.53
C LEU A 333 2.58 13.09 4.38
N ASP A 334 3.11 13.80 5.38
CA ASP A 334 3.13 15.27 5.40
C ASP A 334 4.41 15.87 4.81
N GLN A 335 4.38 17.17 4.52
CA GLN A 335 5.47 17.89 3.84
C GLN A 335 6.79 18.05 4.65
N GLN A 336 6.86 17.63 5.92
CA GLN A 336 8.04 17.92 6.72
C GLN A 336 9.23 17.06 6.30
N LEU A 337 10.39 17.69 6.06
CA LEU A 337 11.63 16.98 5.79
C LEU A 337 11.98 16.03 6.94
N PHE A 338 12.21 14.77 6.61
CA PHE A 338 12.47 13.72 7.59
C PHE A 338 13.49 12.73 7.05
N GLN A 339 14.50 12.41 7.85
CA GLN A 339 15.67 11.64 7.43
C GLN A 339 15.95 10.53 8.44
N ASP A 340 16.73 9.54 8.03
CA ASP A 340 17.22 8.52 8.96
C ASP A 340 18.13 9.16 10.02
N TYR A 341 17.75 9.02 11.29
CA TYR A 341 18.55 9.46 12.44
C TYR A 341 19.53 8.39 12.93
N GLY A 342 19.46 7.18 12.35
CA GLY A 342 20.35 6.08 12.68
C GLY A 342 19.98 5.30 13.94
N ARG A 343 20.85 4.36 14.27
CA ARG A 343 20.74 3.47 15.43
C ARG A 343 20.93 4.22 16.76
N SER A 344 20.29 3.71 17.79
CA SER A 344 20.44 4.15 19.18
C SER A 344 21.55 3.40 19.93
N THR A 345 22.00 2.26 19.41
CA THR A 345 23.07 1.43 19.97
C THR A 345 24.16 1.14 18.94
N GLY A 346 25.41 1.05 19.40
CA GLY A 346 26.54 0.72 18.54
C GLY A 346 26.96 1.89 17.63
N SER A 347 27.33 1.56 16.39
CA SER A 347 27.59 2.57 15.34
C SER A 347 26.28 3.23 14.94
N ILE A 348 26.31 4.53 14.64
CA ILE A 348 25.09 5.28 14.31
C ILE A 348 24.42 4.79 13.02
N ASP A 349 25.18 4.27 12.06
CA ASP A 349 24.69 3.58 10.86
C ASP A 349 23.52 4.31 10.16
N ILE A 350 23.72 5.60 9.88
CA ILE A 350 22.75 6.47 9.22
C ILE A 350 22.77 6.22 7.71
N GLU A 351 21.59 6.06 7.11
CA GLU A 351 21.44 6.16 5.66
C GLU A 351 21.48 7.63 5.20
N THR A 352 22.27 7.91 4.17
CA THR A 352 22.56 9.29 3.72
C THR A 352 22.01 9.65 2.36
N GLY A 353 21.45 8.69 1.60
CA GLY A 353 20.98 8.88 0.22
C GLY A 353 19.62 9.58 0.05
N PHE A 354 18.86 9.84 1.11
CA PHE A 354 17.46 10.33 1.04
C PHE A 354 17.23 11.56 1.92
N ARG A 355 18.00 12.63 1.72
CA ARG A 355 17.98 13.82 2.62
C ARG A 355 16.92 14.86 2.25
N ASP A 356 16.32 14.70 1.09
CA ASP A 356 15.22 15.48 0.52
C ASP A 356 13.83 14.91 0.85
N ASN A 357 13.76 13.69 1.40
CA ASN A 357 12.52 13.00 1.76
C ASN A 357 11.57 13.82 2.64
N GLN A 358 10.29 13.85 2.29
CA GLN A 358 9.22 14.48 3.06
C GLN A 358 8.28 13.44 3.69
N GLY A 359 7.94 13.61 4.96
CA GLY A 359 7.02 12.72 5.66
C GLY A 359 7.70 11.46 6.20
N PRO A 360 7.06 10.28 6.19
CA PRO A 360 7.70 9.00 6.46
C PRO A 360 8.86 8.75 5.47
N LEU A 361 9.86 7.97 5.88
CA LEU A 361 10.93 7.52 4.98
C LEU A 361 10.69 6.05 4.66
N VAL A 362 10.18 5.73 3.47
CA VAL A 362 9.85 4.36 3.05
C VAL A 362 10.63 4.00 1.79
N ARG A 363 11.90 3.61 1.96
CA ARG A 363 12.84 3.44 0.84
C ARG A 363 13.58 2.11 0.86
N ALA A 364 14.05 1.66 -0.30
CA ALA A 364 14.87 0.47 -0.52
C ALA A 364 14.28 -0.87 -0.02
N ASN A 365 12.99 -0.91 0.34
CA ASN A 365 12.34 -2.13 0.80
C ASN A 365 12.11 -3.09 -0.38
N ARG A 366 12.20 -4.40 -0.12
CA ARG A 366 12.03 -5.45 -1.13
C ARG A 366 10.83 -6.32 -0.81
N LEU A 367 9.89 -6.42 -1.76
CA LEU A 367 8.56 -7.00 -1.51
C LEU A 367 8.32 -8.19 -2.44
N THR A 368 7.80 -9.31 -1.94
CA THR A 368 7.39 -10.45 -2.77
C THR A 368 6.34 -11.30 -2.06
N ASN A 369 5.41 -11.92 -2.79
CA ASN A 369 4.42 -12.85 -2.23
C ASN A 369 3.66 -12.29 -1.01
N ASN A 370 3.35 -11.00 -0.99
CA ASN A 370 2.40 -10.42 -0.03
C ASN A 370 1.06 -10.23 -0.74
N SER A 371 -0.05 -10.20 0.00
CA SER A 371 -1.36 -9.90 -0.61
C SER A 371 -1.37 -8.53 -1.29
N VAL A 372 -0.69 -7.51 -0.75
CA VAL A 372 -0.40 -6.29 -1.49
C VAL A 372 1.08 -5.91 -1.30
N ASN A 373 1.87 -6.00 -2.37
CA ASN A 373 3.27 -5.59 -2.45
C ASN A 373 3.41 -4.07 -2.62
N GLY A 374 2.87 -3.30 -1.66
CA GLY A 374 2.91 -1.85 -1.68
C GLY A 374 2.53 -1.20 -0.35
N MET A 375 2.50 0.13 -0.37
CA MET A 375 2.04 0.96 0.74
C MET A 375 0.60 1.42 0.49
N GLN A 376 -0.35 0.86 1.22
CA GLN A 376 -1.73 1.37 1.21
C GLN A 376 -1.80 2.72 1.92
N VAL A 377 -2.24 3.74 1.20
CA VAL A 377 -2.58 5.05 1.75
C VAL A 377 -4.07 5.12 1.96
N ARG A 378 -4.52 5.24 3.20
CA ARG A 378 -5.94 5.35 3.52
C ARG A 378 -6.44 6.76 3.21
N GLY A 379 -7.44 6.84 2.33
CA GLY A 379 -8.12 8.07 1.97
C GLY A 379 -8.81 8.73 3.16
N ALA A 380 -8.75 10.05 3.21
CA ALA A 380 -9.41 10.87 4.21
C ALA A 380 -9.49 12.32 3.73
N VAL A 381 -10.17 13.15 4.53
CA VAL A 381 -10.04 14.60 4.42
C VAL A 381 -8.66 15.02 4.93
N LEU A 382 -7.92 15.76 4.12
CA LEU A 382 -6.62 16.30 4.52
C LEU A 382 -6.78 17.35 5.62
N ALA A 383 -6.02 17.17 6.69
CA ALA A 383 -5.87 18.12 7.79
C ALA A 383 -4.55 18.91 7.71
N THR A 384 -3.63 18.48 6.85
CA THR A 384 -2.33 19.09 6.56
C THR A 384 -2.00 18.93 5.08
N GLN A 385 -0.95 19.60 4.59
CA GLN A 385 -0.40 19.31 3.27
C GLN A 385 0.22 17.91 3.27
N SER A 386 -0.14 17.10 2.27
CA SER A 386 0.40 15.76 2.07
C SER A 386 1.34 15.73 0.85
N VAL A 387 2.50 15.08 0.98
CA VAL A 387 3.46 14.89 -0.11
C VAL A 387 3.80 13.41 -0.24
N TRP A 388 3.74 12.89 -1.46
CA TRP A 388 4.07 11.51 -1.80
C TRP A 388 5.26 11.56 -2.76
N ASP A 389 6.43 11.15 -2.28
CA ASP A 389 7.74 11.22 -2.94
C ASP A 389 8.55 9.90 -2.84
N ASP A 390 8.03 8.88 -2.15
CA ASP A 390 8.66 7.55 -2.08
C ASP A 390 8.51 6.80 -3.44
N THR A 391 9.44 7.05 -4.37
CA THR A 391 9.40 6.54 -5.76
C THR A 391 9.74 5.05 -5.92
N ASP A 392 10.25 4.39 -4.89
CA ASP A 392 10.65 2.97 -4.93
C ASP A 392 9.64 2.03 -4.23
N ILE A 393 8.43 2.51 -3.96
CA ILE A 393 7.30 1.70 -3.49
C ILE A 393 5.99 2.16 -4.13
N VAL A 394 5.14 1.20 -4.51
CA VAL A 394 3.82 1.50 -5.06
C VAL A 394 2.90 2.01 -3.94
N HIS A 395 2.29 3.17 -4.15
CA HIS A 395 1.24 3.69 -3.29
C HIS A 395 -0.11 3.11 -3.73
N VAL A 396 -0.83 2.45 -2.84
CA VAL A 396 -2.13 1.83 -3.15
C VAL A 396 -3.26 2.62 -2.51
N LEU A 397 -4.28 2.99 -3.28
CA LEU A 397 -5.42 3.79 -2.81
C LEU A 397 -6.75 3.11 -3.12
N PHE A 398 -7.51 2.79 -2.08
CA PHE A 398 -8.86 2.21 -2.20
C PHE A 398 -10.00 3.22 -1.98
N ASP A 399 -9.67 4.39 -1.44
CA ASP A 399 -10.63 5.40 -0.97
C ASP A 399 -10.32 6.78 -1.58
N GLN A 400 -11.25 7.73 -1.43
CA GLN A 400 -11.01 9.11 -1.86
C GLN A 400 -10.04 9.87 -0.93
N VAL A 401 -9.05 10.56 -1.51
CA VAL A 401 -8.32 11.64 -0.84
C VAL A 401 -9.03 12.96 -1.13
N LEU A 402 -9.61 13.58 -0.09
CA LEU A 402 -10.35 14.83 -0.21
C LEU A 402 -9.53 16.01 0.34
N THR A 403 -9.24 16.98 -0.51
CA THR A 403 -8.68 18.27 -0.10
C THR A 403 -9.75 19.36 -0.16
N THR A 404 -9.83 20.16 0.90
CA THR A 404 -10.85 21.20 1.09
C THR A 404 -10.20 22.54 1.44
N ASN A 405 -11.01 23.57 1.69
CA ASN A 405 -10.52 24.90 2.07
C ASN A 405 -9.48 24.85 3.21
N PHE A 406 -8.38 25.59 3.04
CA PHE A 406 -7.38 25.78 4.07
C PHE A 406 -6.90 27.24 4.14
N HIS A 407 -6.20 27.56 5.22
CA HIS A 407 -5.64 28.90 5.46
C HIS A 407 -4.11 28.94 5.46
N THR A 408 -3.46 27.81 5.74
CA THR A 408 -2.00 27.76 5.97
C THR A 408 -1.40 26.49 5.36
N TYR A 409 -2.00 25.32 5.64
CA TYR A 409 -1.56 24.04 5.09
C TYR A 409 -2.76 23.29 4.53
N GLY A 410 -2.59 22.69 3.35
CA GLY A 410 -3.57 21.84 2.71
C GLY A 410 -3.11 21.48 1.30
N GLY A 411 -3.85 20.58 0.66
CA GLY A 411 -3.49 20.04 -0.64
C GLY A 411 -2.64 18.76 -0.57
N VAL A 412 -2.67 18.02 -1.69
CA VAL A 412 -1.85 16.83 -1.91
C VAL A 412 -0.93 17.08 -3.08
N ARG A 413 0.34 16.69 -2.92
CA ARG A 413 1.36 16.77 -3.95
C ARG A 413 1.94 15.38 -4.20
N LEU A 414 1.75 14.88 -5.41
CA LEU A 414 2.32 13.64 -5.92
C LEU A 414 3.53 14.03 -6.77
N GLU A 415 4.72 13.61 -6.36
CA GLU A 415 5.98 14.07 -6.93
C GLU A 415 6.84 12.88 -7.34
N SER A 416 7.29 12.88 -8.60
CA SER A 416 8.33 11.96 -9.05
C SER A 416 9.72 12.58 -8.87
N SER A 417 10.76 11.75 -8.89
CA SER A 417 12.14 12.24 -8.92
C SER A 417 12.64 12.41 -10.36
N ALA A 418 13.87 12.89 -10.52
CA ALA A 418 14.50 13.00 -11.83
C ALA A 418 14.73 11.64 -12.50
N ASP A 419 15.03 10.61 -11.71
CA ASP A 419 15.41 9.29 -12.23
C ASP A 419 14.35 8.21 -12.01
N GLU A 420 13.30 8.48 -11.21
CA GLU A 420 12.31 7.50 -10.81
C GLU A 420 10.88 8.07 -10.84
N SER A 421 9.98 7.33 -11.47
CA SER A 421 8.54 7.63 -11.48
C SER A 421 7.93 7.39 -10.10
N LEU A 422 6.96 8.22 -9.70
CA LEU A 422 6.06 7.89 -8.60
C LEU A 422 4.91 7.06 -9.14
N VAL A 423 4.62 5.91 -8.52
CA VAL A 423 3.54 5.01 -8.95
C VAL A 423 2.45 4.95 -7.90
N VAL A 424 1.24 5.33 -8.30
CA VAL A 424 0.02 5.17 -7.50
C VAL A 424 -0.93 4.22 -8.22
N LYS A 425 -1.35 3.18 -7.52
CA LYS A 425 -2.30 2.19 -8.00
C LYS A 425 -3.60 2.30 -7.23
N LEU A 426 -4.73 2.28 -7.94
CA LEU A 426 -6.04 2.60 -7.39
C LEU A 426 -7.06 1.50 -7.71
N LEU A 427 -7.97 1.23 -6.77
CA LEU A 427 -9.10 0.33 -6.98
C LEU A 427 -10.30 0.76 -6.12
N GLY A 428 -11.47 0.92 -6.74
CA GLY A 428 -12.73 1.25 -6.09
C GLY A 428 -13.40 2.51 -6.66
N ASN A 429 -14.73 2.54 -6.60
CA ASN A 429 -15.57 3.56 -7.26
C ASN A 429 -15.34 4.99 -6.74
N ASP A 430 -14.85 5.12 -5.51
CA ASP A 430 -14.49 6.40 -4.90
C ASP A 430 -12.96 6.62 -4.82
N ALA A 431 -12.16 5.63 -5.21
CA ALA A 431 -10.70 5.74 -5.19
C ALA A 431 -10.24 6.84 -6.17
N GLY A 432 -9.45 7.79 -5.65
CA GLY A 432 -8.99 8.93 -6.44
C GLY A 432 -8.79 10.18 -5.60
N PHE A 433 -8.56 11.30 -6.29
CA PHE A 433 -8.22 12.57 -5.67
C PHE A 433 -9.29 13.61 -5.95
N LYS A 434 -9.77 14.30 -4.92
CA LYS A 434 -10.80 15.33 -5.07
C LYS A 434 -10.37 16.63 -4.41
N ALA A 435 -10.30 17.70 -5.20
CA ALA A 435 -10.13 19.07 -4.72
C ALA A 435 -11.47 19.82 -4.70
N SER A 436 -11.80 20.38 -3.54
CA SER A 436 -13.05 21.11 -3.33
C SER A 436 -12.85 22.41 -2.56
N GLY A 437 -13.92 23.20 -2.46
CA GLY A 437 -13.96 24.36 -1.59
C GLY A 437 -15.37 24.87 -1.34
N ARG A 438 -15.52 25.83 -0.43
CA ARG A 438 -16.81 26.49 -0.12
C ARG A 438 -16.73 28.00 -0.30
N PRO A 439 -17.78 28.66 -0.82
CA PRO A 439 -17.89 30.12 -0.86
C PRO A 439 -17.90 30.69 0.57
N LEU A 440 -16.99 31.63 0.85
CA LEU A 440 -16.92 32.39 2.11
C LEU A 440 -16.65 33.87 1.77
N GLU A 441 -17.08 34.78 2.65
CA GLU A 441 -17.00 36.25 2.44
C GLU A 441 -15.60 36.86 2.67
N ILE A 442 -14.55 36.04 2.81
CA ILE A 442 -13.18 36.50 3.14
C ILE A 442 -12.25 36.38 1.92
N GLU A 443 -11.38 37.39 1.76
CA GLU A 443 -10.47 37.55 0.61
C GLU A 443 -9.28 36.56 0.64
N ASP A 444 -8.84 36.13 1.83
CA ASP A 444 -7.67 35.24 2.02
C ASP A 444 -8.00 33.71 1.95
N ARG A 445 -9.10 33.31 1.30
CA ARG A 445 -9.52 31.90 1.24
C ARG A 445 -8.76 31.13 0.16
N ILE A 446 -8.11 30.03 0.55
CA ILE A 446 -7.48 29.08 -0.38
C ILE A 446 -8.32 27.79 -0.42
N GLY A 447 -8.78 27.39 -1.62
CA GLY A 447 -9.48 26.11 -1.83
C GLY A 447 -8.53 24.92 -1.69
N GLY A 448 -9.04 23.68 -1.73
CA GLY A 448 -8.16 22.50 -1.80
C GLY A 448 -7.39 22.44 -3.12
N SER A 449 -6.17 21.90 -3.12
CA SER A 449 -5.34 21.69 -4.32
C SER A 449 -4.86 20.25 -4.49
N VAL A 450 -4.85 19.75 -5.72
CA VAL A 450 -4.20 18.49 -6.11
C VAL A 450 -3.10 18.83 -7.10
N GLN A 451 -1.87 18.45 -6.78
CA GLN A 451 -0.67 18.71 -7.58
C GLN A 451 -0.06 17.37 -7.99
N VAL A 452 -0.07 17.06 -9.28
CA VAL A 452 0.62 15.92 -9.86
C VAL A 452 1.81 16.48 -10.64
N VAL A 453 3.01 16.25 -10.13
CA VAL A 453 4.26 16.86 -10.57
C VAL A 453 5.23 15.76 -10.97
N GLY A 454 5.10 15.28 -12.22
CA GLY A 454 6.07 14.36 -12.81
C GLY A 454 7.26 15.06 -13.45
N GLN A 455 8.26 14.28 -13.86
CA GLN A 455 9.42 14.78 -14.60
C GLN A 455 9.53 14.15 -16.01
N PRO A 456 10.20 14.81 -16.97
CA PRO A 456 10.43 14.23 -18.29
C PRO A 456 11.22 12.90 -18.20
N GLY A 457 10.61 11.79 -18.65
CA GLY A 457 11.21 10.45 -18.58
C GLY A 457 10.83 9.67 -17.31
N SER A 458 10.40 10.37 -16.27
CA SER A 458 10.00 9.82 -14.97
C SER A 458 8.63 10.41 -14.57
N PRO A 459 7.52 10.01 -15.22
CA PRO A 459 6.20 10.58 -14.94
C PRO A 459 5.66 10.17 -13.56
N VAL A 460 4.64 10.87 -13.07
CA VAL A 460 3.76 10.30 -12.05
C VAL A 460 2.76 9.38 -12.75
N VAL A 461 2.72 8.10 -12.37
CA VAL A 461 1.79 7.12 -12.95
C VAL A 461 0.64 6.89 -11.99
N LEU A 462 -0.59 7.08 -12.48
CA LEU A 462 -1.84 6.76 -11.79
C LEU A 462 -2.56 5.68 -12.59
N THR A 463 -2.69 4.49 -12.04
CA THR A 463 -3.22 3.33 -12.76
C THR A 463 -4.03 2.39 -11.85
N SER A 464 -4.61 1.33 -12.40
CA SER A 464 -5.33 0.32 -11.62
C SER A 464 -4.40 -0.48 -10.71
N LEU A 465 -4.92 -0.98 -9.59
CA LEU A 465 -4.25 -1.98 -8.77
C LEU A 465 -3.87 -3.25 -9.53
N ALA A 466 -4.66 -3.64 -10.53
CA ALA A 466 -4.43 -4.83 -11.35
C ALA A 466 -3.50 -4.58 -12.56
N ASP A 467 -2.98 -3.36 -12.76
CA ASP A 467 -2.06 -3.06 -13.88
C ASP A 467 -0.64 -3.52 -13.57
N ASP A 468 -0.24 -4.69 -14.04
CA ASP A 468 1.12 -5.24 -13.85
C ASP A 468 2.15 -4.73 -14.88
N SER A 469 1.77 -3.81 -15.78
CA SER A 469 2.69 -3.20 -16.74
C SER A 469 3.60 -2.15 -16.09
N VAL A 470 3.20 -1.60 -14.94
CA VAL A 470 3.93 -0.59 -14.17
C VAL A 470 4.09 -1.03 -12.72
N GLY A 471 5.28 -0.81 -12.17
CA GLY A 471 5.64 -1.14 -10.80
C GLY A 471 6.63 -0.14 -10.21
N ALA A 472 6.94 -0.31 -8.93
CA ALA A 472 7.96 0.46 -8.24
C ALA A 472 8.73 -0.45 -7.28
N GLY A 473 10.03 -0.18 -7.14
CA GLY A 473 10.93 -0.97 -6.30
C GLY A 473 11.28 -2.34 -6.90
N PHE A 474 11.81 -3.20 -6.03
CA PHE A 474 12.35 -4.50 -6.42
C PHE A 474 11.89 -5.62 -5.50
N ASP A 475 11.88 -6.83 -6.02
CA ASP A 475 11.76 -8.03 -5.20
C ASP A 475 13.10 -8.40 -4.52
N PRO A 476 13.14 -9.38 -3.59
CA PRO A 476 14.39 -9.80 -2.94
C PRO A 476 15.44 -10.39 -3.89
N PHE A 477 15.09 -10.69 -5.14
CA PHE A 477 15.98 -11.20 -6.18
C PHE A 477 16.52 -10.10 -7.10
N GLY A 478 16.12 -8.84 -6.87
CA GLY A 478 16.55 -7.67 -7.65
C GLY A 478 15.82 -7.50 -8.97
N ARG A 479 14.67 -8.16 -9.15
CA ARG A 479 13.78 -7.96 -10.31
C ARG A 479 12.80 -6.82 -10.00
N PRO A 480 12.39 -5.99 -10.98
CA PRO A 480 11.36 -4.99 -10.77
C PRO A 480 10.10 -5.62 -10.16
N GLN A 481 9.53 -4.97 -9.15
CA GLN A 481 8.29 -5.44 -8.54
C GLN A 481 7.09 -4.76 -9.22
N ASN A 482 6.44 -5.49 -10.12
CA ASN A 482 5.26 -5.01 -10.85
C ASN A 482 3.95 -5.58 -10.31
N ASP A 483 3.98 -6.80 -9.78
CA ASP A 483 2.84 -7.50 -9.19
C ASP A 483 2.55 -6.89 -7.82
N THR A 484 1.58 -5.97 -7.80
CA THR A 484 1.26 -5.16 -6.62
C THR A 484 0.18 -5.81 -5.76
N ASP A 485 -0.76 -6.55 -6.34
CA ASP A 485 -1.91 -7.15 -5.66
C ASP A 485 -1.73 -8.66 -5.38
N GLY A 486 -0.54 -9.20 -5.63
CA GLY A 486 -0.20 -10.59 -5.36
C GLY A 486 -0.78 -11.56 -6.40
N PHE A 487 -1.54 -11.07 -7.37
CA PHE A 487 -2.13 -11.86 -8.45
C PHE A 487 -1.22 -11.75 -9.67
N ARG A 488 -0.45 -12.81 -9.93
CA ARG A 488 0.43 -12.85 -11.09
C ARG A 488 -0.38 -13.10 -12.34
N ARG A 489 -0.48 -12.09 -13.19
CA ARG A 489 -1.19 -12.21 -14.47
C ARG A 489 -0.21 -12.29 -15.64
N ALA A 490 -0.64 -12.96 -16.71
CA ALA A 490 0.13 -13.00 -17.93
C ALA A 490 0.18 -11.62 -18.60
N ALA A 491 1.36 -11.24 -19.08
CA ALA A 491 1.49 -10.04 -19.90
C ALA A 491 0.73 -10.24 -21.22
N ARG A 492 0.06 -9.18 -21.69
CA ARG A 492 -0.64 -9.16 -22.97
C ARG A 492 0.31 -9.52 -24.13
N VAL A 493 -0.03 -10.54 -24.90
CA VAL A 493 0.75 -11.01 -26.07
C VAL A 493 0.03 -10.68 -27.37
N GLN A 494 -1.30 -10.63 -27.36
CA GLN A 494 -2.10 -10.29 -28.53
C GLN A 494 -2.41 -8.77 -28.56
N PRO A 495 -2.60 -8.17 -29.75
CA PRO A 495 -3.05 -6.78 -29.85
C PRO A 495 -4.38 -6.58 -29.13
N ALA A 496 -4.61 -5.41 -28.52
CA ALA A 496 -5.92 -5.07 -27.97
C ALA A 496 -7.03 -5.23 -29.03
N GLY A 497 -8.15 -5.86 -28.64
CA GLY A 497 -9.26 -6.19 -29.54
C GLY A 497 -9.04 -7.45 -30.40
N SER A 498 -8.11 -8.33 -30.01
CA SER A 498 -7.93 -9.66 -30.61
C SER A 498 -9.12 -10.58 -30.34
N PHE A 499 -9.69 -10.50 -29.13
CA PHE A 499 -10.97 -11.11 -28.78
C PHE A 499 -12.11 -10.18 -29.14
N GLN A 500 -13.15 -10.71 -29.81
CA GLN A 500 -14.30 -9.94 -30.27
C GLN A 500 -15.61 -10.67 -29.98
N ILE A 501 -16.63 -9.93 -29.54
CA ILE A 501 -17.99 -10.43 -29.38
C ILE A 501 -18.90 -9.72 -30.38
N ASP A 502 -19.40 -10.49 -31.35
CA ASP A 502 -20.43 -10.03 -32.28
C ASP A 502 -21.82 -10.29 -31.66
N VAL A 503 -22.65 -9.25 -31.60
CA VAL A 503 -24.00 -9.34 -31.04
C VAL A 503 -25.07 -9.16 -32.11
N ASN A 504 -25.94 -10.15 -32.23
CA ASN A 504 -27.11 -10.14 -33.08
C ASN A 504 -28.36 -9.81 -32.25
N PHE A 505 -28.78 -8.54 -32.28
CA PHE A 505 -29.94 -8.07 -31.53
C PHE A 505 -31.27 -8.50 -32.17
N GLY A 506 -32.14 -9.08 -31.36
CA GLY A 506 -33.49 -9.46 -31.74
C GLY A 506 -34.45 -8.28 -31.90
N PRO A 507 -35.63 -8.50 -32.52
CA PRO A 507 -36.59 -7.43 -32.78
C PRO A 507 -37.10 -6.65 -31.57
N ARG A 508 -37.20 -7.26 -30.37
CA ARG A 508 -37.76 -6.54 -29.20
C ARG A 508 -36.71 -5.68 -28.50
N ILE A 509 -35.52 -6.21 -28.26
CA ILE A 509 -34.43 -5.43 -27.66
C ILE A 509 -34.03 -4.25 -28.57
N SER A 510 -34.17 -4.41 -29.89
CA SER A 510 -33.98 -3.33 -30.88
C SER A 510 -34.96 -2.15 -30.73
N GLU A 511 -36.03 -2.29 -29.92
CA GLU A 511 -36.92 -1.18 -29.57
C GLU A 511 -36.38 -0.30 -28.42
N TYR A 512 -35.30 -0.72 -27.74
CA TYR A 512 -34.72 -0.09 -26.54
C TYR A 512 -33.24 0.23 -26.72
N GLU A 513 -32.93 1.41 -27.26
CA GLU A 513 -31.54 1.87 -27.56
C GLU A 513 -30.64 1.88 -26.31
N GLU A 514 -31.14 2.36 -25.16
CA GLU A 514 -30.40 2.39 -23.88
C GLU A 514 -30.02 0.97 -23.41
N THR A 515 -30.86 -0.03 -23.66
CA THR A 515 -30.58 -1.43 -23.31
C THR A 515 -29.54 -2.04 -24.23
N MET A 516 -29.59 -1.72 -25.53
CA MET A 516 -28.58 -2.19 -26.48
C MET A 516 -27.19 -1.64 -26.12
N GLU A 517 -27.10 -0.34 -25.82
CA GLU A 517 -25.83 0.27 -25.41
C GLU A 517 -25.27 -0.36 -24.13
N ALA A 518 -26.13 -0.64 -23.13
CA ALA A 518 -25.69 -1.32 -21.92
C ALA A 518 -25.19 -2.76 -22.16
N VAL A 519 -25.76 -3.48 -23.14
CA VAL A 519 -25.21 -4.78 -23.59
C VAL A 519 -23.86 -4.59 -24.28
N LEU A 520 -23.70 -3.54 -25.09
CA LEU A 520 -22.42 -3.23 -25.73
C LEU A 520 -21.35 -2.82 -24.70
N ASP A 521 -21.73 -2.16 -23.59
CA ASP A 521 -20.83 -1.93 -22.46
C ASP A 521 -20.34 -3.23 -21.83
N ALA A 522 -21.25 -4.20 -21.62
CA ALA A 522 -20.88 -5.52 -21.14
C ALA A 522 -19.98 -6.29 -22.13
N VAL A 523 -20.18 -6.13 -23.44
CA VAL A 523 -19.28 -6.66 -24.47
C VAL A 523 -17.89 -6.04 -24.35
N ARG A 524 -17.80 -4.71 -24.29
CA ARG A 524 -16.53 -3.97 -24.16
C ARG A 524 -15.76 -4.42 -22.91
N PHE A 525 -16.46 -4.71 -21.82
CA PHE A 525 -15.85 -5.27 -20.61
C PHE A 525 -15.10 -6.57 -20.93
N TRP A 526 -15.77 -7.58 -21.51
CA TRP A 526 -15.15 -8.86 -21.86
C TRP A 526 -14.04 -8.72 -22.92
N GLU A 527 -14.22 -7.88 -23.94
CA GLU A 527 -13.20 -7.62 -24.97
C GLU A 527 -11.95 -6.90 -24.42
N SER A 528 -12.10 -6.13 -23.34
CA SER A 528 -10.97 -5.51 -22.66
C SER A 528 -10.18 -6.54 -21.83
N LEU A 529 -10.90 -7.53 -21.29
CA LEU A 529 -10.40 -8.50 -20.33
C LEU A 529 -9.74 -9.73 -20.98
N LEU A 530 -10.26 -10.20 -22.12
CA LEU A 530 -9.78 -11.39 -22.82
C LEU A 530 -8.91 -11.01 -24.02
N GLU A 531 -7.93 -11.85 -24.37
CA GLU A 531 -7.05 -11.59 -25.52
C GLU A 531 -6.99 -12.69 -26.59
N ASP A 532 -7.77 -13.76 -26.47
CA ASP A 532 -7.81 -14.83 -27.48
C ASP A 532 -8.13 -14.28 -28.88
N PRO A 533 -7.39 -14.62 -29.94
CA PRO A 533 -7.60 -14.08 -31.28
C PRO A 533 -8.78 -14.73 -32.01
N ILE A 534 -9.97 -14.67 -31.41
CA ILE A 534 -11.20 -15.31 -31.87
C ILE A 534 -12.38 -14.32 -31.87
N THR A 535 -13.41 -14.68 -32.63
CA THR A 535 -14.70 -14.02 -32.61
C THR A 535 -15.77 -15.00 -32.14
N VAL A 536 -16.56 -14.57 -31.16
CA VAL A 536 -17.74 -15.28 -30.67
C VAL A 536 -19.00 -14.49 -31.00
N THR A 537 -20.08 -15.16 -31.36
CA THR A 537 -21.31 -14.51 -31.81
C THR A 537 -22.49 -14.89 -30.91
N PHE A 538 -23.19 -13.90 -30.36
CA PHE A 538 -24.34 -14.12 -29.49
C PHE A 538 -25.63 -13.53 -30.05
N ASP A 539 -26.73 -14.28 -29.94
CA ASP A 539 -28.08 -13.77 -30.19
C ASP A 539 -28.63 -13.17 -28.89
N VAL A 540 -29.05 -11.90 -28.89
CA VAL A 540 -29.51 -11.20 -27.68
C VAL A 540 -30.94 -10.69 -27.86
N GLU A 541 -31.83 -10.96 -26.88
CA GLU A 541 -33.25 -10.59 -26.97
C GLU A 541 -33.91 -10.33 -25.60
N VAL A 542 -35.09 -9.70 -25.61
CA VAL A 542 -35.97 -9.57 -24.43
C VAL A 542 -37.08 -10.64 -24.41
N ALA A 543 -37.15 -11.39 -23.31
CA ALA A 543 -38.11 -12.47 -23.07
C ALA A 543 -38.84 -12.36 -21.71
N ASP A 544 -39.89 -13.16 -21.51
CA ASP A 544 -40.54 -13.32 -20.19
C ASP A 544 -39.94 -14.57 -19.54
N LEU A 545 -39.00 -14.36 -18.61
CA LEU A 545 -38.28 -15.42 -17.90
C LEU A 545 -38.96 -15.81 -16.57
N GLY A 546 -40.14 -15.25 -16.28
CA GLY A 546 -40.85 -15.46 -15.02
C GLY A 546 -40.39 -14.52 -13.89
N ASN A 547 -40.84 -14.78 -12.66
CA ASN A 547 -40.51 -13.92 -11.52
C ASN A 547 -39.12 -14.27 -10.95
N ASN A 548 -38.33 -13.24 -10.64
CA ASN A 548 -37.00 -13.29 -9.98
C ASN A 548 -35.82 -13.74 -10.85
N THR A 549 -35.95 -13.77 -12.18
CA THR A 549 -34.83 -13.98 -13.11
C THR A 549 -34.61 -12.70 -13.91
N LEU A 550 -33.40 -12.14 -13.88
CA LEU A 550 -33.06 -10.90 -14.58
C LEU A 550 -32.57 -11.16 -16.00
N GLY A 551 -31.77 -12.20 -16.19
CA GLY A 551 -31.32 -12.70 -17.48
C GLY A 551 -31.10 -14.21 -17.45
N VAL A 552 -30.84 -14.77 -18.64
CA VAL A 552 -30.30 -16.11 -18.84
C VAL A 552 -29.35 -16.07 -20.04
N GLY A 553 -28.09 -16.41 -19.82
CA GLY A 553 -27.10 -16.75 -20.83
C GLY A 553 -27.00 -18.25 -21.03
N ALA A 554 -27.09 -18.72 -22.28
CA ALA A 554 -26.97 -20.12 -22.63
C ALA A 554 -25.95 -20.32 -23.76
N PRO A 555 -24.86 -21.07 -23.53
CA PRO A 555 -23.90 -21.37 -24.58
C PRO A 555 -24.41 -22.47 -25.52
N GLU A 556 -23.93 -22.46 -26.76
CA GLU A 556 -24.00 -23.59 -27.68
C GLU A 556 -22.83 -24.53 -27.40
N PHE A 557 -23.07 -25.85 -27.45
CA PHE A 557 -22.12 -26.86 -26.99
C PHE A 557 -21.49 -27.68 -28.11
N VAL A 558 -20.26 -28.14 -27.86
CA VAL A 558 -19.58 -29.18 -28.62
C VAL A 558 -19.10 -30.29 -27.69
N ASP A 559 -19.25 -31.55 -28.14
CA ASP A 559 -18.71 -32.70 -27.44
C ASP A 559 -17.23 -32.89 -27.80
N LEU A 560 -16.34 -32.83 -26.80
CA LEU A 560 -14.90 -33.04 -26.97
C LEU A 560 -14.38 -34.10 -26.00
N GLY A 561 -13.36 -34.86 -26.38
CA GLY A 561 -12.78 -35.86 -25.49
C GLY A 561 -12.00 -35.23 -24.33
N TYR A 562 -12.18 -35.74 -23.10
CA TYR A 562 -11.54 -35.19 -21.89
C TYR A 562 -10.03 -34.99 -22.05
N ASP A 563 -9.29 -36.01 -22.49
CA ASP A 563 -7.83 -35.92 -22.62
C ASP A 563 -7.39 -34.91 -23.70
N ALA A 564 -8.25 -34.62 -24.69
CA ALA A 564 -7.97 -33.61 -25.71
C ALA A 564 -8.15 -32.20 -25.15
N VAL A 565 -9.23 -31.96 -24.41
CA VAL A 565 -9.48 -30.68 -23.71
C VAL A 565 -8.38 -30.42 -22.68
N ARG A 566 -8.04 -31.44 -21.88
CA ARG A 566 -6.90 -31.39 -20.95
C ARG A 566 -5.61 -30.99 -21.64
N GLN A 567 -5.29 -31.58 -22.79
CA GLN A 567 -4.05 -31.24 -23.50
C GLN A 567 -4.10 -29.82 -24.05
N ALA A 568 -5.26 -29.36 -24.54
CA ALA A 568 -5.42 -27.99 -25.00
C ALA A 568 -5.21 -26.99 -23.86
N LEU A 569 -5.82 -27.20 -22.68
CA LEU A 569 -5.59 -26.38 -21.48
C LEU A 569 -4.11 -26.34 -21.07
N ILE A 570 -3.40 -27.46 -21.17
CA ILE A 570 -1.96 -27.51 -20.86
C ILE A 570 -1.12 -26.73 -21.89
N ASP A 571 -1.50 -26.79 -23.15
CA ASP A 571 -0.79 -26.11 -24.24
C ASP A 571 -1.08 -24.60 -24.26
N ASP A 572 -2.24 -24.21 -23.75
CA ASP A 572 -2.74 -22.83 -23.62
C ASP A 572 -2.15 -22.12 -22.39
N ALA A 573 -2.02 -22.84 -21.27
CA ALA A 573 -1.62 -22.32 -19.97
C ALA A 573 -0.38 -21.40 -19.97
N ARG A 574 -0.52 -20.28 -19.28
CA ARG A 574 0.47 -19.22 -19.08
C ARG A 574 0.89 -19.10 -17.61
N VAL A 575 1.51 -17.98 -17.25
CA VAL A 575 1.91 -17.70 -15.87
C VAL A 575 0.65 -17.54 -15.02
N GLY A 576 0.57 -18.23 -13.88
CA GLY A 576 -0.64 -18.30 -13.05
C GLY A 576 -1.47 -19.57 -13.29
N GLU A 577 -1.25 -20.29 -14.39
CA GLU A 577 -2.05 -21.44 -14.80
C GLU A 577 -1.28 -22.77 -14.74
N GLU A 578 -0.17 -22.81 -13.98
CA GLU A 578 0.70 -24.00 -13.91
C GLU A 578 -0.04 -25.24 -13.37
N ILE A 579 -1.17 -25.02 -12.69
CA ILE A 579 -2.07 -26.05 -12.18
C ILE A 579 -2.70 -26.88 -13.31
N ALA A 580 -2.88 -26.35 -14.52
CA ALA A 580 -3.42 -27.09 -15.67
C ALA A 580 -2.56 -28.33 -16.00
N ALA A 581 -1.23 -28.23 -15.88
CA ALA A 581 -0.30 -29.35 -16.09
C ALA A 581 -0.47 -30.49 -15.06
N ARG A 582 -1.12 -30.21 -13.93
CA ARG A 582 -1.39 -31.17 -12.84
C ARG A 582 -2.74 -31.88 -12.97
N LEU A 583 -3.54 -31.57 -13.99
CA LEU A 583 -4.79 -32.27 -14.28
C LEU A 583 -4.51 -33.76 -14.59
N PRO A 584 -5.25 -34.71 -13.98
CA PRO A 584 -5.09 -36.14 -14.25
C PRO A 584 -5.56 -36.50 -15.66
N ALA A 585 -5.03 -37.56 -16.26
CA ALA A 585 -5.63 -38.14 -17.46
C ALA A 585 -6.97 -38.80 -17.11
N PHE A 586 -7.89 -38.96 -18.08
CA PHE A 586 -9.21 -39.53 -17.81
C PHE A 586 -9.16 -40.91 -17.14
N ALA A 587 -8.15 -41.71 -17.46
CA ALA A 587 -7.95 -43.04 -16.88
C ALA A 587 -7.64 -43.02 -15.36
N ASP A 588 -7.08 -41.92 -14.87
CA ASP A 588 -6.69 -41.72 -13.47
C ASP A 588 -7.61 -40.72 -12.75
N LEU A 589 -8.60 -40.15 -13.46
CA LEU A 589 -9.55 -39.18 -12.93
C LEU A 589 -10.47 -39.84 -11.88
N ASN A 590 -10.52 -39.21 -10.71
CA ASN A 590 -11.46 -39.56 -9.65
C ASN A 590 -12.54 -38.49 -9.53
N VAL A 591 -13.79 -38.88 -9.28
CA VAL A 591 -14.93 -37.96 -9.13
C VAL A 591 -15.82 -38.40 -7.98
N THR A 592 -16.44 -37.45 -7.28
CA THR A 592 -17.56 -37.74 -6.38
C THR A 592 -18.88 -37.51 -7.10
N LEU A 593 -19.78 -38.49 -7.03
CA LEU A 593 -21.11 -38.44 -7.60
C LEU A 593 -22.13 -38.91 -6.57
N PRO A 594 -23.39 -38.45 -6.64
CA PRO A 594 -24.43 -38.89 -5.72
C PRO A 594 -24.61 -40.42 -5.76
N VAL A 595 -24.75 -41.02 -4.58
CA VAL A 595 -24.97 -42.47 -4.46
C VAL A 595 -26.42 -42.81 -4.75
N ASP A 596 -26.66 -43.45 -5.91
CA ASP A 596 -27.94 -44.04 -6.28
C ASP A 596 -27.74 -45.52 -6.68
N GLU A 597 -28.05 -46.44 -5.75
CA GLU A 597 -27.86 -47.88 -5.96
C GLU A 597 -28.75 -48.47 -7.07
N ILE A 598 -29.79 -47.75 -7.50
CA ILE A 598 -30.77 -48.20 -8.49
C ILE A 598 -30.42 -47.67 -9.88
N ASN A 599 -30.14 -46.37 -9.98
CA ASN A 599 -29.80 -45.69 -11.23
C ASN A 599 -28.53 -44.84 -11.04
N PRO A 600 -27.35 -45.47 -11.06
CA PRO A 600 -26.10 -44.77 -10.78
C PRO A 600 -25.84 -43.70 -11.84
N PHE A 601 -25.31 -42.56 -11.38
CA PHE A 601 -24.69 -41.59 -12.28
C PHE A 601 -23.42 -42.18 -12.90
N THR A 602 -23.15 -41.83 -14.15
CA THR A 602 -21.98 -42.30 -14.90
C THR A 602 -21.26 -41.12 -15.51
N LEU A 603 -19.94 -41.08 -15.33
CA LEU A 603 -19.08 -40.10 -15.97
C LEU A 603 -18.80 -40.49 -17.43
N ASN A 604 -19.00 -39.54 -18.34
CA ASN A 604 -18.70 -39.71 -19.76
C ASN A 604 -17.24 -39.34 -20.08
N THR A 605 -16.63 -40.04 -21.05
CA THR A 605 -15.32 -39.69 -21.60
C THR A 605 -15.32 -38.42 -22.46
N GLN A 606 -16.51 -38.01 -22.92
CA GLN A 606 -16.73 -36.75 -23.61
C GLN A 606 -17.18 -35.69 -22.61
N MET A 607 -16.65 -34.49 -22.80
CA MET A 607 -16.98 -33.27 -22.10
C MET A 607 -17.95 -32.45 -22.93
N GLN A 608 -18.82 -31.71 -22.26
CA GLN A 608 -19.70 -30.74 -22.88
C GLN A 608 -19.06 -29.37 -22.74
N VAL A 609 -18.42 -28.90 -23.81
CA VAL A 609 -17.63 -27.66 -23.82
C VAL A 609 -18.40 -26.59 -24.59
N ALA A 610 -18.49 -25.37 -24.04
CA ALA A 610 -19.05 -24.25 -24.76
C ALA A 610 -18.25 -24.00 -26.05
N THR A 611 -18.95 -23.65 -27.14
CA THR A 611 -18.30 -23.38 -28.43
C THR A 611 -17.32 -22.21 -28.35
N ALA A 612 -17.62 -21.21 -27.51
CA ALA A 612 -16.70 -20.12 -27.17
C ALA A 612 -15.40 -20.63 -26.50
N ASN A 613 -15.46 -21.36 -25.37
CA ASN A 613 -14.28 -22.03 -24.78
C ASN A 613 -13.51 -22.88 -25.78
N ALA A 614 -14.22 -23.66 -26.61
CA ALA A 614 -13.56 -24.54 -27.56
C ALA A 614 -12.78 -23.77 -28.63
N LYS A 615 -13.30 -22.61 -29.09
CA LYS A 615 -12.57 -21.71 -29.99
C LYS A 615 -11.32 -21.14 -29.34
N ALA A 616 -11.42 -20.70 -28.08
CA ALA A 616 -10.31 -20.12 -27.33
C ALA A 616 -9.16 -21.13 -27.18
N LEU A 617 -9.50 -22.36 -26.78
CA LEU A 617 -8.62 -23.54 -26.74
C LEU A 617 -8.10 -24.03 -28.12
N GLY A 618 -8.40 -23.32 -29.21
CA GLY A 618 -7.89 -23.62 -30.55
C GLY A 618 -8.59 -24.78 -31.28
N PHE A 619 -9.73 -25.28 -30.78
CA PHE A 619 -10.50 -26.29 -31.49
C PHE A 619 -11.25 -25.68 -32.69
N ASN A 620 -11.20 -26.38 -33.82
CA ASN A 620 -12.02 -26.03 -34.97
C ASN A 620 -13.44 -26.57 -34.77
N VAL A 621 -14.28 -25.79 -34.08
CA VAL A 621 -15.71 -26.05 -33.97
C VAL A 621 -16.38 -25.57 -35.26
N GLY A 622 -16.93 -26.51 -36.04
CA GLY A 622 -17.76 -26.14 -37.18
C GLY A 622 -18.92 -25.29 -36.68
N GLY A 623 -19.16 -24.12 -37.31
CA GLY A 623 -20.05 -23.08 -36.78
C GLY A 623 -21.34 -23.64 -36.19
N GLY A 624 -21.73 -23.09 -35.03
CA GLY A 624 -22.94 -23.48 -34.31
C GLY A 624 -24.23 -23.30 -35.13
N PRO A 625 -25.40 -23.42 -34.51
CA PRO A 625 -26.66 -23.13 -35.20
C PRO A 625 -26.62 -21.74 -35.84
N ALA A 626 -27.30 -21.58 -36.99
CA ALA A 626 -27.46 -20.27 -37.59
C ALA A 626 -28.14 -19.32 -36.58
N SER A 627 -27.70 -18.06 -36.53
CA SER A 627 -28.33 -17.04 -35.69
C SER A 627 -29.83 -16.91 -36.04
N LEU A 628 -30.66 -16.67 -35.02
CA LEU A 628 -32.09 -16.42 -35.20
C LEU A 628 -32.36 -15.07 -35.85
N TYR A 629 -31.41 -14.14 -35.78
CA TYR A 629 -31.57 -12.74 -36.18
C TYR A 629 -30.69 -12.36 -37.38
N ASP A 630 -29.54 -13.00 -37.58
CA ASP A 630 -28.79 -13.02 -38.84
C ASP A 630 -28.46 -14.46 -39.30
N PRO A 631 -29.31 -15.08 -40.14
CA PRO A 631 -29.07 -16.44 -40.62
C PRO A 631 -27.81 -16.63 -41.50
N SER A 632 -27.09 -15.56 -41.86
CA SER A 632 -25.82 -15.64 -42.57
C SER A 632 -24.64 -15.96 -41.64
N GLU A 633 -24.85 -15.84 -40.33
CA GLU A 633 -23.88 -16.11 -39.28
C GLU A 633 -24.28 -17.34 -38.47
N THR A 634 -23.31 -17.91 -37.75
CA THR A 634 -23.54 -18.97 -36.76
C THR A 634 -23.30 -18.41 -35.38
N ARG A 635 -24.17 -18.72 -34.42
CA ARG A 635 -24.01 -18.28 -33.03
C ARG A 635 -23.28 -19.32 -32.18
N ASP A 636 -22.65 -18.82 -31.12
CA ASP A 636 -21.99 -19.58 -30.06
C ASP A 636 -22.82 -19.59 -28.76
N GLY A 637 -23.90 -18.81 -28.69
CA GLY A 637 -24.78 -18.74 -27.53
C GLY A 637 -25.97 -17.79 -27.72
N THR A 638 -26.90 -17.83 -26.77
CA THR A 638 -28.08 -16.96 -26.71
C THR A 638 -28.16 -16.28 -25.35
N ILE A 639 -28.56 -15.02 -25.31
CA ILE A 639 -28.77 -14.26 -24.07
C ILE A 639 -30.18 -13.65 -24.11
N GLU A 640 -30.95 -13.91 -23.07
CA GLU A 640 -32.30 -13.36 -22.92
C GLU A 640 -32.41 -12.53 -21.64
N PHE A 641 -32.97 -11.32 -21.72
CA PHE A 641 -33.21 -10.46 -20.56
C PHE A 641 -34.70 -10.32 -20.24
N ASN A 642 -35.03 -10.28 -18.95
CA ASN A 642 -36.40 -10.16 -18.46
C ASN A 642 -36.79 -8.71 -18.17
N LEU A 643 -37.21 -7.99 -19.21
CA LEU A 643 -37.58 -6.57 -19.14
C LEU A 643 -39.10 -6.32 -19.25
N LEU A 644 -39.94 -7.36 -19.18
CA LEU A 644 -41.39 -7.26 -19.46
C LEU A 644 -42.30 -7.40 -18.20
N PRO A 645 -43.26 -6.48 -17.94
CA PRO A 645 -43.37 -5.12 -18.43
C PRO A 645 -42.96 -4.08 -17.37
N ILE A 646 -42.08 -3.19 -17.80
CA ILE A 646 -41.82 -1.82 -17.31
C ILE A 646 -43.11 -1.04 -16.89
N ASP A 647 -44.31 -1.51 -17.25
CA ASP A 647 -45.61 -0.87 -17.01
C ASP A 647 -46.32 -1.25 -15.69
N ASN A 648 -45.74 -2.09 -14.82
CA ASN A 648 -46.38 -2.49 -13.56
C ASN A 648 -45.65 -1.90 -12.32
N PRO A 649 -46.01 -0.68 -11.87
CA PRO A 649 -45.33 -0.03 -10.75
C PRO A 649 -45.47 -0.86 -9.47
N GLY A 650 -44.33 -1.34 -8.94
CA GLY A 650 -44.26 -2.12 -7.71
C GLY A 650 -43.63 -3.52 -7.82
N THR A 651 -43.01 -3.86 -8.96
CA THR A 651 -42.19 -5.09 -9.12
C THR A 651 -40.69 -4.76 -9.09
N ARG A 652 -39.83 -5.71 -8.68
CA ARG A 652 -38.35 -5.54 -8.59
C ARG A 652 -37.71 -5.03 -9.91
N LEU A 653 -38.37 -5.24 -11.06
CA LEU A 653 -37.95 -4.87 -12.42
C LEU A 653 -38.29 -3.42 -12.83
N SER A 654 -38.88 -2.60 -11.94
CA SER A 654 -39.19 -1.18 -12.21
C SER A 654 -38.10 -0.19 -11.80
N TYR A 655 -36.93 -0.69 -11.40
CA TYR A 655 -35.76 0.07 -10.96
C TYR A 655 -34.49 -0.61 -11.50
N VAL A 656 -34.13 -0.31 -12.74
CA VAL A 656 -32.96 -0.85 -13.43
C VAL A 656 -32.11 0.34 -13.90
N ASP A 657 -30.81 0.26 -13.64
CA ASP A 657 -29.83 1.23 -14.06
C ASP A 657 -29.09 0.70 -15.29
N PHE A 658 -29.06 1.49 -16.36
CA PHE A 658 -28.41 1.13 -17.62
C PHE A 658 -27.07 1.84 -17.81
N ASP A 659 -26.70 2.77 -16.91
CA ASP A 659 -25.49 3.58 -17.00
C ASP A 659 -24.74 3.56 -15.66
N ARG A 660 -23.53 2.98 -15.65
CA ARG A 660 -22.69 2.93 -14.44
C ARG A 660 -21.99 4.26 -14.13
N SER A 661 -21.95 5.21 -15.07
CA SER A 661 -21.08 6.39 -15.00
C SER A 661 -21.47 7.42 -13.92
N ASP A 662 -22.74 7.44 -13.49
CA ASP A 662 -23.22 8.26 -12.37
C ASP A 662 -23.40 7.49 -11.06
N GLY A 663 -23.07 6.20 -11.08
CA GLY A 663 -23.19 5.24 -9.99
C GLY A 663 -24.62 4.73 -9.79
N ILE A 664 -24.76 3.48 -9.32
CA ILE A 664 -26.06 2.82 -9.24
C ILE A 664 -26.95 3.44 -8.16
N GLN A 665 -28.13 3.92 -8.55
CA GLN A 665 -29.06 4.55 -7.60
C GLN A 665 -29.59 3.55 -6.54
N PRO A 666 -29.82 3.98 -5.29
CA PRO A 666 -30.40 3.11 -4.27
C PRO A 666 -31.71 2.46 -4.73
N ASN A 667 -31.80 1.13 -4.63
CA ASN A 667 -32.89 0.26 -5.11
C ASN A 667 -32.94 -0.01 -6.62
N TYR A 668 -32.02 0.53 -7.42
CA TYR A 668 -31.86 0.16 -8.82
C TYR A 668 -30.92 -1.05 -8.94
N SER A 669 -31.19 -1.94 -9.90
CA SER A 669 -30.31 -3.07 -10.22
C SER A 669 -29.40 -2.69 -11.38
N ASP A 670 -28.14 -3.11 -11.34
CA ASP A 670 -27.14 -2.86 -12.38
C ASP A 670 -27.38 -3.77 -13.60
N PHE A 671 -27.91 -3.21 -14.68
CA PHE A 671 -28.16 -3.97 -15.90
C PHE A 671 -26.88 -4.34 -16.63
N VAL A 672 -25.87 -3.45 -16.64
CA VAL A 672 -24.57 -3.73 -17.25
C VAL A 672 -23.92 -4.92 -16.54
N GLY A 673 -23.99 -4.97 -15.20
CA GLY A 673 -23.55 -6.12 -14.41
C GLY A 673 -24.29 -7.40 -14.74
N THR A 674 -25.61 -7.32 -14.87
CA THR A 674 -26.43 -8.48 -15.33
C THR A 674 -25.99 -8.94 -16.71
N ALA A 675 -25.77 -8.02 -17.66
CA ALA A 675 -25.33 -8.38 -19.01
C ALA A 675 -23.91 -8.99 -19.01
N ILE A 676 -22.98 -8.48 -18.20
CA ILE A 676 -21.64 -9.07 -18.01
C ILE A 676 -21.78 -10.52 -17.52
N HIS A 677 -22.62 -10.73 -16.50
CA HIS A 677 -22.90 -12.04 -15.92
C HIS A 677 -23.43 -13.04 -16.96
N GLU A 678 -24.48 -12.67 -17.71
CA GLU A 678 -25.07 -13.58 -18.71
C GLU A 678 -24.11 -13.88 -19.87
N ILE A 679 -23.29 -12.90 -20.29
CA ILE A 679 -22.22 -13.15 -21.25
C ILE A 679 -21.21 -14.15 -20.68
N GLY A 680 -20.89 -14.10 -19.39
CA GLY A 680 -20.02 -15.08 -18.73
C GLY A 680 -20.52 -16.53 -18.86
N HIS A 681 -21.82 -16.77 -18.68
CA HIS A 681 -22.41 -18.09 -18.95
C HIS A 681 -22.33 -18.49 -20.43
N ALA A 682 -22.60 -17.56 -21.34
CA ALA A 682 -22.52 -17.80 -22.78
C ALA A 682 -21.08 -18.06 -23.26
N LEU A 683 -20.09 -17.48 -22.56
CA LEU A 683 -18.68 -17.76 -22.78
C LEU A 683 -18.29 -19.14 -22.28
N GLY A 684 -18.91 -19.63 -21.20
CA GLY A 684 -18.87 -21.03 -20.76
C GLY A 684 -18.55 -21.23 -19.28
N PHE A 685 -18.84 -20.25 -18.44
CA PHE A 685 -18.93 -20.43 -16.99
C PHE A 685 -20.16 -21.28 -16.66
N ILE A 686 -19.99 -22.59 -16.82
CA ILE A 686 -21.03 -23.61 -16.66
C ILE A 686 -20.47 -24.83 -15.94
N SER A 687 -21.33 -25.64 -15.32
CA SER A 687 -20.89 -26.87 -14.66
C SER A 687 -21.87 -28.03 -14.83
N ALA A 688 -21.33 -29.25 -14.92
CA ALA A 688 -22.10 -30.48 -15.00
C ALA A 688 -22.84 -30.82 -13.69
N VAL A 689 -22.51 -30.14 -12.59
CA VAL A 689 -23.20 -30.30 -11.31
C VAL A 689 -24.66 -29.86 -11.42
N ASP A 690 -24.98 -28.90 -12.31
CA ASP A 690 -26.36 -28.53 -12.62
C ASP A 690 -27.13 -29.68 -13.30
N ASP A 691 -26.48 -30.41 -14.20
CA ASP A 691 -27.06 -31.61 -14.82
C ASP A 691 -27.31 -32.71 -13.78
N VAL A 692 -26.36 -32.90 -12.86
CA VAL A 692 -26.51 -33.86 -11.75
C VAL A 692 -27.67 -33.46 -10.83
N ALA A 693 -27.79 -32.17 -10.48
CA ALA A 693 -28.89 -31.62 -9.70
C ALA A 693 -30.25 -31.77 -10.42
N ALA A 694 -30.26 -31.63 -11.76
CA ALA A 694 -31.42 -31.90 -12.61
C ALA A 694 -31.72 -33.40 -12.80
N GLY A 695 -30.86 -34.29 -12.29
CA GLY A 695 -31.03 -35.74 -12.31
C GLY A 695 -30.58 -36.42 -13.61
N ILE A 696 -29.81 -35.74 -14.45
CA ILE A 696 -29.20 -36.30 -15.67
C ILE A 696 -28.08 -37.27 -15.26
N ARG A 697 -28.09 -38.49 -15.82
CA ARG A 697 -27.23 -39.60 -15.37
C ARG A 697 -25.98 -39.82 -16.21
N ASP A 698 -26.00 -39.41 -17.48
CA ASP A 698 -24.81 -39.37 -18.33
C ASP A 698 -24.13 -38.02 -18.10
N VAL A 699 -23.24 -37.96 -17.10
CA VAL A 699 -22.61 -36.72 -16.66
C VAL A 699 -21.43 -36.41 -17.58
N ARG A 700 -21.49 -35.25 -18.25
CA ARG A 700 -20.44 -34.74 -19.13
C ARG A 700 -19.85 -33.50 -18.48
N MET A 701 -18.60 -33.58 -18.06
CA MET A 701 -17.92 -32.45 -17.42
C MET A 701 -17.80 -31.26 -18.37
N SER A 702 -17.90 -30.08 -17.81
CA SER A 702 -17.41 -28.82 -18.39
C SER A 702 -15.91 -28.64 -18.10
N THR A 703 -15.31 -27.61 -18.68
CA THR A 703 -13.94 -27.17 -18.34
C THR A 703 -13.84 -26.71 -16.87
N LEU A 704 -14.86 -26.02 -16.35
CA LEU A 704 -14.91 -25.56 -14.95
C LEU A 704 -14.83 -26.74 -13.96
N ASP A 705 -15.53 -27.84 -14.26
CA ASP A 705 -15.55 -29.05 -13.41
C ASP A 705 -14.16 -29.70 -13.28
N MET A 706 -13.23 -29.43 -14.19
CA MET A 706 -11.86 -29.97 -14.13
C MET A 706 -11.05 -29.41 -12.97
N PHE A 707 -11.48 -28.28 -12.37
CA PHE A 707 -10.81 -27.61 -11.25
C PHE A 707 -11.64 -27.65 -9.96
N ARG A 708 -12.81 -28.29 -10.00
CA ARG A 708 -13.78 -28.26 -8.92
C ARG A 708 -13.57 -29.39 -7.92
N LEU A 709 -13.44 -29.06 -6.64
CA LEU A 709 -13.00 -29.95 -5.56
C LEU A 709 -13.81 -29.69 -4.27
N GLU A 710 -13.69 -30.58 -3.28
CA GLU A 710 -14.10 -30.25 -1.90
C GLU A 710 -13.06 -29.29 -1.26
N PRO A 711 -13.48 -28.38 -0.35
CA PRO A 711 -12.58 -27.46 0.35
C PRO A 711 -11.29 -28.12 0.90
N GLY A 712 -10.14 -27.49 0.65
CA GLY A 712 -8.83 -27.93 1.13
C GLY A 712 -8.19 -29.08 0.36
N GLN A 713 -8.91 -29.76 -0.54
CA GLN A 713 -8.36 -30.92 -1.26
C GLN A 713 -7.35 -30.56 -2.35
N GLY A 714 -7.43 -29.34 -2.91
CA GLY A 714 -6.53 -28.86 -3.95
C GLY A 714 -5.11 -28.66 -3.44
N ASP A 715 -4.97 -27.94 -2.32
CA ASP A 715 -3.69 -27.68 -1.65
C ASP A 715 -3.01 -28.97 -1.18
N LEU A 716 -3.81 -29.93 -0.66
CA LEU A 716 -3.30 -31.23 -0.24
C LEU A 716 -2.73 -32.06 -1.40
N ASP A 717 -3.53 -32.31 -2.45
CA ASP A 717 -3.12 -33.10 -3.61
C ASP A 717 -4.08 -32.93 -4.81
N PHE A 718 -4.04 -31.76 -5.46
CA PHE A 718 -4.87 -31.46 -6.64
C PHE A 718 -4.96 -32.58 -7.69
N THR A 719 -3.88 -33.32 -7.96
CA THR A 719 -3.83 -34.32 -9.03
C THR A 719 -4.65 -35.56 -8.70
N ASN A 720 -4.61 -36.02 -7.44
CA ASN A 720 -5.29 -37.25 -7.03
C ASN A 720 -6.65 -36.99 -6.33
N SER A 721 -6.92 -35.75 -5.93
CA SER A 721 -8.17 -35.38 -5.27
C SER A 721 -9.38 -35.53 -6.21
N PRO A 722 -10.51 -36.12 -5.74
CA PRO A 722 -11.70 -36.31 -6.56
C PRO A 722 -12.32 -34.99 -6.99
N ARG A 723 -12.71 -34.87 -8.26
CA ARG A 723 -13.52 -33.72 -8.71
C ARG A 723 -14.92 -33.80 -8.14
N ALA A 724 -15.35 -32.71 -7.52
CA ALA A 724 -16.61 -32.66 -6.81
C ALA A 724 -17.78 -32.44 -7.76
N LEU A 725 -18.53 -33.50 -8.07
CA LEU A 725 -19.72 -33.44 -8.95
C LEU A 725 -21.03 -33.75 -8.21
N ASP A 726 -20.99 -33.89 -6.89
CA ASP A 726 -22.16 -34.16 -6.04
C ASP A 726 -22.72 -32.86 -5.43
N PRO A 727 -23.95 -32.44 -5.80
CA PRO A 727 -24.59 -31.23 -5.29
C PRO A 727 -24.74 -31.15 -3.76
N SER A 728 -24.62 -32.28 -3.06
CA SER A 728 -24.74 -32.34 -1.60
C SER A 728 -23.46 -32.02 -0.84
N LEU A 729 -22.33 -31.85 -1.53
CA LEU A 729 -21.03 -31.50 -0.95
C LEU A 729 -20.74 -30.01 -1.14
N ASP A 730 -20.00 -29.42 -0.19
CA ASP A 730 -19.39 -28.10 -0.34
C ASP A 730 -18.32 -28.17 -1.45
N GLN A 731 -18.26 -27.15 -2.30
CA GLN A 731 -17.46 -27.18 -3.53
C GLN A 731 -16.68 -25.89 -3.72
N VAL A 732 -15.44 -26.01 -4.18
CA VAL A 732 -14.54 -24.90 -4.50
C VAL A 732 -13.96 -25.11 -5.90
N LEU A 733 -13.65 -24.02 -6.60
CA LEU A 733 -12.70 -24.02 -7.69
C LEU A 733 -11.30 -23.79 -7.11
N TYR A 734 -10.35 -24.67 -7.41
CA TYR A 734 -8.97 -24.53 -6.92
C TYR A 734 -8.05 -24.01 -8.02
N ASP A 735 -7.38 -22.89 -7.75
CA ASP A 735 -6.58 -22.17 -8.74
C ASP A 735 -5.08 -22.49 -8.73
N GLY A 736 -4.61 -23.32 -7.80
CA GLY A 736 -3.18 -23.61 -7.63
C GLY A 736 -2.51 -22.89 -6.46
N GLY A 737 -3.26 -22.14 -5.65
CA GLY A 737 -2.78 -21.51 -4.42
C GLY A 737 -2.59 -20.00 -4.52
N TYR A 738 -3.36 -19.32 -5.37
CA TYR A 738 -3.25 -17.86 -5.57
C TYR A 738 -4.35 -17.08 -4.83
N TYR A 739 -5.61 -17.49 -4.95
CA TYR A 739 -6.75 -16.81 -4.32
C TYR A 739 -6.71 -16.92 -2.80
N ASP A 740 -6.87 -15.80 -2.10
CA ASP A 740 -6.97 -15.78 -0.63
C ASP A 740 -8.45 -15.79 -0.19
N PRO A 741 -8.99 -16.91 0.33
CA PRO A 741 -10.38 -16.99 0.78
C PRO A 741 -10.64 -16.28 2.12
N PHE A 742 -9.68 -15.54 2.66
CA PHE A 742 -9.82 -14.88 3.96
C PHE A 742 -11.10 -14.04 4.07
N GLY A 743 -11.91 -14.35 5.08
CA GLY A 743 -13.18 -13.68 5.34
C GLY A 743 -14.41 -14.44 4.84
N ILE A 744 -14.24 -15.52 4.07
CA ILE A 744 -15.33 -16.41 3.65
C ILE A 744 -15.50 -17.54 4.67
N ASP A 745 -16.72 -17.69 5.21
CA ASP A 745 -17.04 -18.67 6.25
C ASP A 745 -17.50 -20.01 5.65
N VAL A 746 -16.57 -20.74 5.02
CA VAL A 746 -16.75 -22.14 4.61
C VAL A 746 -15.71 -23.01 5.33
N PRO A 747 -16.10 -24.14 5.95
CA PRO A 747 -15.15 -25.00 6.64
C PRO A 747 -14.06 -25.55 5.72
N ASN A 748 -12.82 -25.58 6.23
CA ASN A 748 -11.64 -26.18 5.58
C ASN A 748 -11.12 -25.48 4.30
N LEU A 749 -11.51 -24.23 4.04
CA LEU A 749 -10.88 -23.47 2.97
C LEU A 749 -9.37 -23.31 3.22
N THR A 750 -8.61 -23.44 2.14
CA THR A 750 -7.16 -23.21 2.05
C THR A 750 -6.88 -22.16 0.98
N VAL A 751 -5.67 -21.58 0.98
CA VAL A 751 -5.27 -20.65 -0.08
C VAL A 751 -5.39 -21.36 -1.44
N GLY A 752 -6.03 -20.68 -2.38
CA GLY A 752 -6.39 -21.14 -3.71
C GLY A 752 -7.82 -21.67 -3.85
N ASP A 753 -8.57 -21.85 -2.75
CA ASP A 753 -9.96 -22.30 -2.81
C ASP A 753 -10.93 -21.13 -3.05
N ILE A 754 -11.66 -21.15 -4.16
CA ILE A 754 -12.73 -20.20 -4.49
C ILE A 754 -14.09 -20.89 -4.32
N PRO A 755 -14.92 -20.53 -3.32
CA PRO A 755 -16.19 -21.22 -3.07
C PRO A 755 -17.22 -21.07 -4.20
N THR A 756 -17.81 -22.20 -4.60
CA THR A 756 -18.83 -22.29 -5.67
C THR A 756 -20.19 -22.70 -5.11
N ALA A 757 -21.28 -22.32 -5.78
CA ALA A 757 -22.61 -22.83 -5.48
C ALA A 757 -22.68 -24.35 -5.74
N THR A 758 -23.61 -25.08 -5.12
CA THR A 758 -23.62 -26.55 -5.21
C THR A 758 -24.71 -27.12 -6.11
N GLY A 759 -25.63 -26.32 -6.64
CA GLY A 759 -26.78 -26.80 -7.42
C GLY A 759 -28.03 -27.12 -6.60
N LEU A 760 -27.99 -27.00 -5.26
CA LEU A 760 -29.14 -27.23 -4.37
C LEU A 760 -29.88 -25.94 -3.99
N ALA A 761 -29.15 -24.91 -3.56
CA ALA A 761 -29.69 -23.59 -3.23
C ALA A 761 -29.70 -22.70 -4.47
N ASP A 762 -28.53 -22.58 -5.09
CA ASP A 762 -28.30 -21.86 -6.34
C ASP A 762 -27.64 -22.80 -7.37
N GLN A 763 -27.74 -22.44 -8.65
CA GLN A 763 -27.17 -23.21 -9.75
C GLN A 763 -25.66 -23.31 -9.59
N ALA A 764 -25.11 -24.51 -9.79
CA ALA A 764 -23.71 -24.81 -9.59
C ALA A 764 -22.81 -24.10 -10.61
N SER A 765 -23.35 -23.57 -11.70
CA SER A 765 -22.67 -22.64 -12.60
C SER A 765 -22.47 -21.24 -11.99
N HIS A 766 -22.38 -21.10 -10.66
CA HIS A 766 -22.19 -19.82 -9.97
C HIS A 766 -21.15 -19.92 -8.85
N TRP A 767 -20.65 -18.76 -8.43
CA TRP A 767 -20.01 -18.61 -7.13
C TRP A 767 -21.01 -18.81 -5.98
N LEU A 768 -20.50 -19.08 -4.79
CA LEU A 768 -21.34 -19.23 -3.60
C LEU A 768 -22.01 -17.89 -3.24
N ASP A 769 -23.34 -17.89 -3.15
CA ASP A 769 -24.12 -16.70 -2.76
C ASP A 769 -23.97 -16.39 -1.25
N ASN A 770 -22.88 -15.74 -0.88
CA ASN A 770 -22.59 -15.31 0.48
C ASN A 770 -21.81 -13.99 0.50
N MET A 771 -21.71 -13.38 1.68
CA MET A 771 -20.80 -12.26 1.94
C MET A 771 -19.50 -12.78 2.54
N PRO A 772 -18.32 -12.35 2.05
CA PRO A 772 -18.09 -11.31 1.03
C PRO A 772 -18.43 -11.76 -0.40
N PHE A 773 -18.81 -10.80 -1.26
CA PHE A 773 -19.07 -11.01 -2.69
C PHE A 773 -17.80 -11.53 -3.38
N ILE A 774 -17.89 -12.65 -4.10
CA ILE A 774 -16.75 -13.37 -4.67
C ILE A 774 -16.41 -12.84 -6.07
N GLY A 775 -17.42 -12.67 -6.92
CA GLY A 775 -17.25 -12.34 -8.33
C GLY A 775 -18.58 -12.06 -9.03
N ILE A 776 -18.54 -11.48 -10.23
CA ILE A 776 -19.73 -11.17 -11.04
C ILE A 776 -20.55 -12.42 -11.35
N MET A 777 -19.95 -13.62 -11.39
CA MET A 777 -20.68 -14.89 -11.55
C MET A 777 -21.43 -15.35 -10.27
N ASN A 778 -21.66 -14.45 -9.32
CA ASN A 778 -22.61 -14.66 -8.21
C ASN A 778 -24.06 -14.65 -8.72
N PRO A 779 -24.96 -15.49 -8.17
CA PRO A 779 -26.33 -15.63 -8.70
C PRO A 779 -27.27 -14.48 -8.30
N THR A 780 -26.88 -13.66 -7.31
CA THR A 780 -27.70 -12.58 -6.79
C THR A 780 -27.03 -11.22 -7.03
N GLY A 781 -27.71 -10.36 -7.79
CA GLY A 781 -27.29 -8.97 -7.96
C GLY A 781 -27.73 -8.04 -6.81
N ASP A 782 -26.83 -7.16 -6.37
CA ASP A 782 -27.00 -6.30 -5.19
C ASP A 782 -27.62 -4.93 -5.57
N ALA A 783 -28.83 -4.62 -5.09
CA ALA A 783 -29.49 -3.37 -5.47
C ALA A 783 -28.79 -2.12 -4.90
N GLY A 784 -28.57 -1.11 -5.75
CA GLY A 784 -27.92 0.15 -5.40
C GLY A 784 -26.40 0.06 -5.29
N ARG A 785 -25.78 -0.97 -5.89
CA ARG A 785 -24.33 -1.14 -5.96
C ARG A 785 -23.92 -1.61 -7.34
N GLU A 786 -22.75 -1.15 -7.74
CA GLU A 786 -22.05 -1.67 -8.91
C GLU A 786 -21.23 -2.89 -8.47
N GLU A 787 -21.27 -3.96 -9.26
CA GLU A 787 -20.57 -5.20 -8.95
C GLU A 787 -19.21 -5.20 -9.65
N ASN A 788 -18.16 -4.78 -8.92
CA ASN A 788 -16.83 -4.46 -9.46
C ASN A 788 -15.69 -5.39 -9.00
N THR A 789 -16.01 -6.49 -8.35
CA THR A 789 -15.04 -7.51 -7.94
C THR A 789 -15.01 -8.61 -8.99
N TYR A 790 -13.92 -8.72 -9.74
CA TYR A 790 -13.81 -9.63 -10.89
C TYR A 790 -12.70 -10.69 -10.76
N GLU A 791 -11.87 -10.67 -9.71
CA GLU A 791 -10.66 -11.52 -9.68
C GLU A 791 -10.96 -13.03 -9.67
N ALA A 792 -11.99 -13.47 -8.93
CA ALA A 792 -12.42 -14.86 -8.98
C ALA A 792 -12.88 -15.24 -10.39
N ASP A 793 -13.61 -14.36 -11.07
CA ASP A 793 -14.08 -14.56 -12.44
C ASP A 793 -12.90 -14.63 -13.40
N ARG A 794 -11.93 -13.70 -13.30
CA ARG A 794 -10.70 -13.70 -14.09
C ARG A 794 -9.96 -15.02 -13.97
N ILE A 795 -9.69 -15.47 -12.75
CA ILE A 795 -9.01 -16.75 -12.48
C ILE A 795 -9.79 -17.91 -13.12
N ALA A 796 -11.11 -17.92 -12.98
CA ALA A 796 -11.92 -18.98 -13.55
C ALA A 796 -11.90 -18.98 -15.08
N PHE A 797 -12.04 -17.81 -15.71
CA PHE A 797 -12.02 -17.68 -17.17
C PHE A 797 -10.66 -18.07 -17.76
N ASP A 798 -9.57 -17.71 -17.07
CA ASP A 798 -8.21 -18.13 -17.41
C ASP A 798 -8.12 -19.67 -17.42
N LEU A 799 -8.44 -20.29 -16.28
CA LEU A 799 -8.35 -21.74 -16.09
C LEU A 799 -9.26 -22.56 -17.00
N ILE A 800 -10.37 -22.01 -17.50
CA ILE A 800 -11.27 -22.73 -18.41
C ILE A 800 -10.89 -22.55 -19.90
N GLY A 801 -9.81 -21.85 -20.20
CA GLY A 801 -9.16 -21.81 -21.51
C GLY A 801 -9.34 -20.53 -22.30
N PHE A 802 -9.59 -19.40 -21.64
CA PHE A 802 -9.46 -18.08 -22.26
C PHE A 802 -8.19 -17.43 -21.74
N ASP A 803 -7.47 -16.67 -22.56
CA ASP A 803 -6.32 -15.89 -22.09
C ASP A 803 -6.81 -14.59 -21.44
N VAL A 804 -6.80 -14.53 -20.10
CA VAL A 804 -7.15 -13.32 -19.36
C VAL A 804 -5.93 -12.42 -19.22
N VAL A 805 -6.06 -11.18 -19.67
CA VAL A 805 -4.97 -10.21 -19.63
C VAL A 805 -5.06 -9.29 -18.44
N GLY A 806 -3.94 -9.26 -17.72
CA GLY A 806 -3.71 -8.56 -16.47
C GLY A 806 -3.29 -7.11 -16.57
N ASP A 807 -4.10 -6.29 -17.24
CA ASP A 807 -4.07 -4.86 -16.96
C ASP A 807 -5.35 -4.46 -16.19
N GLY A 808 -5.40 -3.20 -15.76
CA GLY A 808 -6.62 -2.60 -15.22
C GLY A 808 -7.77 -2.57 -16.23
N ILE A 809 -8.99 -2.41 -15.74
CA ILE A 809 -10.19 -2.18 -16.54
C ILE A 809 -10.55 -0.70 -16.43
N PRO A 810 -10.89 0.00 -17.54
CA PRO A 810 -11.41 1.36 -17.46
C PRO A 810 -12.58 1.44 -16.46
N GLY A 811 -12.44 2.29 -15.44
CA GLY A 811 -13.43 2.42 -14.37
C GLY A 811 -13.00 1.79 -13.03
N ASP A 812 -11.88 1.06 -12.99
CA ASP A 812 -11.32 0.48 -11.76
C ASP A 812 -11.15 1.53 -10.65
N TRP A 813 -10.98 2.79 -11.01
CA TRP A 813 -10.96 3.90 -10.07
C TRP A 813 -11.56 5.17 -10.69
N ARG A 814 -11.90 6.14 -9.84
CA ARG A 814 -12.72 7.28 -10.24
C ARG A 814 -12.01 8.31 -11.13
N GLY A 815 -10.81 8.72 -10.75
CA GLY A 815 -10.11 9.84 -11.38
C GLY A 815 -9.63 10.95 -10.46
N ILE A 816 -9.18 12.05 -11.07
CA ILE A 816 -8.90 13.33 -10.39
C ILE A 816 -10.07 14.28 -10.61
N THR A 817 -10.71 14.75 -9.54
CA THR A 817 -11.82 15.71 -9.60
C THR A 817 -11.44 17.07 -9.03
N LEU A 818 -11.62 18.14 -9.81
CA LEU A 818 -11.41 19.53 -9.41
C LEU A 818 -12.76 20.29 -9.44
N GLU A 819 -13.33 20.60 -8.28
CA GLU A 819 -14.62 21.31 -8.18
C GLU A 819 -14.47 22.85 -8.28
N GLN A 820 -15.60 23.54 -8.41
CA GLN A 820 -15.72 24.98 -8.69
C GLN A 820 -14.92 25.92 -7.78
N TYR A 821 -14.65 25.51 -6.54
CA TYR A 821 -13.96 26.31 -5.53
C TYR A 821 -12.64 25.69 -5.08
N SER A 822 -12.10 24.73 -5.84
CA SER A 822 -10.71 24.28 -5.67
C SER A 822 -9.73 25.43 -5.96
N ASN A 823 -8.50 25.34 -5.43
CA ASN A 823 -7.50 26.37 -5.66
C ASN A 823 -7.05 26.35 -7.13
N ASP A 824 -7.26 27.47 -7.84
CA ASP A 824 -6.93 27.68 -9.24
C ASP A 824 -5.80 28.72 -9.45
N ARG A 825 -5.05 29.06 -8.38
CA ARG A 825 -3.98 30.06 -8.43
C ARG A 825 -2.89 29.67 -9.44
N ASN A 826 -2.59 30.58 -10.39
CA ASN A 826 -1.64 30.36 -11.49
C ASN A 826 -0.16 30.55 -11.07
N VAL A 827 0.27 29.75 -10.09
CA VAL A 827 1.66 29.65 -9.63
C VAL A 827 2.15 28.25 -10.00
N ALA A 828 3.31 28.17 -10.64
CA ALA A 828 3.84 26.90 -11.09
C ALA A 828 4.61 26.21 -9.96
N VAL A 829 4.33 24.92 -9.75
CA VAL A 829 5.14 24.04 -8.91
C VAL A 829 6.18 23.39 -9.81
N VAL A 830 7.44 23.45 -9.42
CA VAL A 830 8.57 22.95 -10.19
C VAL A 830 9.47 22.13 -9.28
N THR A 831 9.79 20.92 -9.70
CA THR A 831 10.83 20.11 -9.05
C THR A 831 12.11 20.24 -9.85
N GLU A 832 13.23 20.30 -9.16
CA GLU A 832 14.54 20.26 -9.79
C GLU A 832 14.74 18.99 -10.62
N PHE A 833 15.27 19.16 -11.83
CA PHE A 833 15.55 18.05 -12.77
C PHE A 833 16.89 17.37 -12.49
N GLU A 834 17.67 17.89 -11.54
CA GLU A 834 18.88 17.25 -11.10
C GLU A 834 18.56 16.02 -10.22
N SER A 835 19.22 14.91 -10.53
CA SER A 835 19.25 13.74 -9.65
C SER A 835 19.87 14.07 -8.29
N ALA A 836 19.26 13.57 -7.22
CA ALA A 836 19.85 13.62 -5.88
C ALA A 836 21.22 12.88 -5.79
N ALA A 837 21.54 12.03 -6.77
CA ALA A 837 22.82 11.34 -6.90
C ALA A 837 23.80 12.01 -7.88
N ALA A 838 23.47 13.19 -8.40
CA ALA A 838 24.33 13.91 -9.33
C ALA A 838 25.69 14.27 -8.69
N VAL A 839 26.70 14.45 -9.54
CA VAL A 839 28.03 14.86 -9.10
C VAL A 839 28.10 16.37 -9.11
N ALA A 840 28.30 16.97 -7.93
CA ALA A 840 28.52 18.41 -7.78
C ALA A 840 29.60 18.95 -8.76
N PRO A 841 29.41 20.15 -9.34
CA PRO A 841 28.49 21.20 -8.92
C PRO A 841 27.06 21.08 -9.49
N GLY A 842 26.72 19.92 -10.06
CA GLY A 842 25.41 19.70 -10.66
C GLY A 842 25.38 19.96 -12.17
N THR A 843 24.31 19.50 -12.80
CA THR A 843 23.99 19.60 -14.22
C THR A 843 23.44 20.97 -14.59
N ASN A 844 22.78 21.67 -13.65
CA ASN A 844 22.20 23.01 -13.79
C ASN A 844 23.07 24.12 -13.16
N ALA A 845 24.37 23.89 -12.92
CA ALA A 845 25.27 24.78 -12.19
C ALA A 845 25.60 26.16 -12.81
N THR A 846 25.20 26.42 -14.05
CA THR A 846 25.60 27.62 -14.79
C THR A 846 24.41 28.28 -15.48
N PRO A 847 24.45 29.60 -15.77
CA PRO A 847 23.41 30.25 -16.57
C PRO A 847 23.15 29.59 -17.93
N GLY A 848 24.18 28.97 -18.54
CA GLY A 848 24.04 28.27 -19.82
C GLY A 848 23.39 26.89 -19.74
N THR A 849 23.31 26.31 -18.53
CA THR A 849 22.69 25.01 -18.25
C THR A 849 21.52 25.12 -17.27
N ALA A 850 21.06 26.34 -17.00
CA ALA A 850 20.03 26.61 -16.01
C ALA A 850 18.70 25.92 -16.35
N GLN A 851 18.01 25.40 -15.34
CA GLN A 851 16.67 24.87 -15.50
C GLN A 851 15.70 26.00 -15.81
N VAL A 852 14.95 25.87 -16.91
CA VAL A 852 14.04 26.91 -17.39
C VAL A 852 12.70 26.77 -16.66
N LEU A 853 12.32 27.80 -15.90
CA LEU A 853 11.05 27.84 -15.16
C LEU A 853 9.87 28.28 -16.04
N GLY A 854 10.12 29.24 -16.94
CA GLY A 854 9.10 29.87 -17.79
C GLY A 854 9.11 31.39 -17.68
N ALA A 855 7.97 32.02 -17.94
CA ALA A 855 7.83 33.48 -17.94
C ALA A 855 6.98 33.99 -16.77
N LEU A 856 7.42 35.09 -16.15
CA LEU A 856 6.79 35.73 -14.99
C LEU A 856 6.01 36.98 -15.44
N GLY A 857 4.79 37.12 -14.92
CA GLY A 857 3.96 38.32 -15.09
C GLY A 857 4.62 39.58 -14.53
N ARG A 858 4.12 40.76 -14.91
CA ARG A 858 4.63 42.06 -14.40
C ARG A 858 3.88 42.54 -13.16
N ALA A 859 2.67 42.03 -12.95
CA ALA A 859 1.81 42.27 -11.80
C ALA A 859 0.76 41.14 -11.72
N GLU A 860 0.02 41.09 -10.61
CA GLU A 860 -0.96 40.04 -10.34
C GLU A 860 -2.05 39.91 -11.42
N LYS A 861 -2.45 41.02 -12.05
CA LYS A 861 -3.51 41.02 -13.08
C LYS A 861 -3.00 40.72 -14.49
N ASP A 862 -1.70 40.50 -14.65
CA ASP A 862 -1.04 40.30 -15.94
C ASP A 862 -0.64 38.83 -16.16
N SER A 863 -1.17 37.90 -15.34
CA SER A 863 -0.99 36.46 -15.52
C SER A 863 -1.97 35.88 -16.53
N ASP A 864 -1.52 34.91 -17.32
CA ASP A 864 -2.28 34.21 -18.36
C ASP A 864 -1.75 32.78 -18.56
N GLU A 865 -2.13 32.11 -19.65
CA GLU A 865 -1.67 30.74 -19.96
C GLU A 865 -0.14 30.62 -20.18
N ASN A 866 0.54 31.73 -20.47
CA ASN A 866 1.99 31.79 -20.70
C ASN A 866 2.75 32.42 -19.53
N LEU A 867 2.14 33.42 -18.87
CA LEU A 867 2.74 34.21 -17.79
C LEU A 867 2.23 33.74 -16.42
N ARG A 868 3.13 33.19 -15.61
CA ARG A 868 2.84 32.76 -14.24
C ARG A 868 2.85 33.93 -13.27
N LEU A 869 2.14 33.80 -12.15
CA LEU A 869 2.20 34.73 -11.02
C LEU A 869 3.46 34.54 -10.17
N GLY A 870 4.00 33.33 -10.20
CA GLY A 870 5.18 32.93 -9.47
C GLY A 870 5.54 31.48 -9.73
N PHE A 871 6.64 31.07 -9.10
CA PHE A 871 7.14 29.70 -9.12
C PHE A 871 7.44 29.27 -7.68
N GLU A 872 7.03 28.06 -7.33
CA GLU A 872 7.48 27.34 -6.15
C GLU A 872 8.39 26.21 -6.62
N ILE A 873 9.66 26.27 -6.25
CA ILE A 873 10.71 25.39 -6.73
C ILE A 873 11.17 24.52 -5.58
N HIS A 874 11.15 23.21 -5.76
CA HIS A 874 11.69 22.23 -4.82
C HIS A 874 13.06 21.79 -5.34
N GLY A 875 14.12 22.18 -4.64
CA GLY A 875 15.51 21.91 -5.02
C GLY A 875 16.28 21.19 -3.93
N PHE A 876 17.38 20.55 -4.30
CA PHE A 876 18.21 19.76 -3.41
C PHE A 876 19.70 19.93 -3.72
N LEU A 877 20.39 20.64 -2.83
CA LEU A 877 21.85 20.66 -2.84
C LEU A 877 22.36 19.31 -2.31
N ASN A 878 22.79 18.43 -3.20
CA ASN A 878 23.21 17.05 -2.85
C ASN A 878 24.59 17.00 -2.17
N ALA A 879 25.42 18.02 -2.39
CA ALA A 879 26.74 18.14 -1.82
C ALA A 879 27.10 19.60 -1.55
N ARG A 880 28.19 19.80 -0.80
CA ARG A 880 28.65 21.13 -0.39
C ARG A 880 29.04 22.03 -1.56
N ALA A 881 29.59 21.45 -2.62
CA ALA A 881 30.03 22.17 -3.81
C ALA A 881 28.91 22.33 -4.85
N ASP A 882 27.69 21.90 -4.50
CA ASP A 882 26.56 21.88 -5.40
C ASP A 882 25.98 23.28 -5.63
N VAL A 883 25.48 23.50 -6.84
CA VAL A 883 25.04 24.81 -7.31
C VAL A 883 23.87 24.61 -8.26
N ASP A 884 22.74 25.22 -7.92
CA ASP A 884 21.54 25.14 -8.74
C ASP A 884 21.30 26.49 -9.41
N VAL A 885 21.08 26.51 -10.72
CA VAL A 885 20.71 27.72 -11.44
C VAL A 885 19.38 27.52 -12.17
N TYR A 886 18.45 28.42 -11.89
CA TYR A 886 17.16 28.51 -12.54
C TYR A 886 17.09 29.75 -13.43
N SER A 887 16.37 29.67 -14.55
CA SER A 887 16.18 30.78 -15.47
C SER A 887 14.69 31.06 -15.71
N PHE A 888 14.35 32.34 -15.83
CA PHE A 888 12.99 32.78 -16.12
C PHE A 888 12.99 34.06 -16.95
N ASP A 889 11.97 34.21 -17.80
CA ASP A 889 11.75 35.40 -18.59
C ASP A 889 10.85 36.38 -17.86
N ALA A 890 11.24 37.67 -17.83
CA ALA A 890 10.43 38.71 -17.21
C ALA A 890 10.71 40.09 -17.82
N THR A 891 9.76 41.01 -17.59
CA THR A 891 9.95 42.41 -17.99
C THR A 891 10.88 43.14 -17.02
N ALA A 892 11.92 43.81 -17.53
CA ALA A 892 12.79 44.66 -16.72
C ALA A 892 12.00 45.79 -16.04
N GLY A 893 12.30 46.02 -14.76
CA GLY A 893 11.57 46.94 -13.89
C GLY A 893 10.47 46.30 -13.04
N THR A 894 10.14 45.02 -13.26
CA THR A 894 9.26 44.26 -12.36
C THR A 894 9.93 44.07 -11.00
N LEU A 895 9.16 44.21 -9.92
CA LEU A 895 9.59 43.91 -8.56
C LEU A 895 9.30 42.44 -8.24
N VAL A 896 10.32 41.70 -7.85
CA VAL A 896 10.24 40.25 -7.58
C VAL A 896 10.83 39.95 -6.21
N TRP A 897 10.24 39.00 -5.49
CA TRP A 897 10.76 38.41 -4.27
C TRP A 897 11.34 37.04 -4.58
N PHE A 898 12.51 36.77 -4.02
CA PHE A 898 13.18 35.47 -3.99
C PHE A 898 13.27 35.06 -2.54
N ASP A 899 12.68 33.92 -2.21
CA ASP A 899 12.50 33.51 -0.82
C ASP A 899 12.78 32.03 -0.66
N ILE A 900 13.61 31.65 0.31
CA ILE A 900 13.76 30.25 0.68
C ILE A 900 12.94 29.96 1.92
N ASP A 901 12.11 28.94 1.80
CA ASP A 901 11.28 28.41 2.87
C ASP A 901 11.57 26.92 3.07
N ARG A 902 11.11 26.38 4.21
CA ARG A 902 11.05 24.93 4.48
C ARG A 902 12.35 24.16 4.17
N SER A 903 13.50 24.81 4.36
CA SER A 903 14.79 24.17 4.10
C SER A 903 15.19 23.18 5.19
N ALA A 904 16.07 22.25 4.84
CA ALA A 904 16.67 21.35 5.80
C ALA A 904 17.44 22.15 6.86
N GLN A 905 17.36 21.75 8.14
CA GLN A 905 18.16 22.37 9.21
C GLN A 905 19.67 22.22 9.01
N SER A 906 20.10 21.37 8.08
CA SER A 906 21.50 21.15 7.73
C SER A 906 22.05 22.15 6.72
N VAL A 907 21.22 22.98 6.07
CA VAL A 907 21.65 23.89 5.01
C VAL A 907 21.69 25.36 5.48
N ASP A 908 22.76 26.07 5.12
CA ASP A 908 22.89 27.53 5.18
C ASP A 908 22.88 28.05 3.74
N THR A 909 21.78 28.69 3.34
CA THR A 909 21.49 28.95 1.92
C THR A 909 22.04 30.30 1.46
N LEU A 910 22.35 30.39 0.18
CA LEU A 910 22.77 31.63 -0.48
C LEU A 910 22.02 31.77 -1.80
N ILE A 911 21.26 32.86 -1.95
CA ILE A 911 20.55 33.19 -3.19
C ILE A 911 21.27 34.32 -3.91
N GLU A 912 21.45 34.18 -5.22
CA GLU A 912 22.10 35.17 -6.07
C GLU A 912 21.31 35.40 -7.35
N LEU A 913 21.05 36.67 -7.69
CA LEU A 913 20.67 37.05 -9.05
C LEU A 913 21.95 37.22 -9.85
N VAL A 914 22.08 36.49 -10.97
CA VAL A 914 23.28 36.52 -11.81
C VAL A 914 22.97 36.90 -13.26
N ASP A 915 23.96 37.49 -13.94
CA ASP A 915 23.86 37.74 -15.38
C ASP A 915 24.18 36.48 -16.21
N SER A 916 24.06 36.58 -17.54
CA SER A 916 24.32 35.45 -18.45
C SER A 916 25.78 34.96 -18.47
N ASN A 917 26.72 35.71 -17.87
CA ASN A 917 28.12 35.29 -17.70
C ASN A 917 28.38 34.74 -16.28
N GLY A 918 27.37 34.66 -15.42
CA GLY A 918 27.47 34.19 -14.04
C GLY A 918 27.95 35.24 -13.04
N LEU A 919 28.03 36.51 -13.43
CA LEU A 919 28.40 37.61 -12.53
C LEU A 919 27.23 37.93 -11.59
N VAL A 920 27.52 38.04 -10.29
CA VAL A 920 26.53 38.36 -9.26
C VAL A 920 26.06 39.81 -9.36
N LEU A 921 24.74 39.97 -9.53
CA LEU A 921 24.04 41.26 -9.60
C LEU A 921 23.42 41.64 -8.25
N ALA A 922 22.89 40.66 -7.52
CA ALA A 922 22.40 40.82 -6.16
C ALA A 922 22.54 39.49 -5.39
N ARG A 923 22.62 39.54 -4.06
CA ARG A 923 22.83 38.36 -3.21
C ARG A 923 22.22 38.55 -1.83
N SER A 924 21.67 37.49 -1.26
CA SER A 924 21.24 37.36 0.14
C SER A 924 21.63 36.00 0.73
N ASN A 925 21.81 35.95 2.06
CA ASN A 925 22.15 34.75 2.82
C ASN A 925 21.25 34.48 4.04
N ASP A 926 20.63 35.50 4.64
CA ASP A 926 19.80 35.33 5.85
C ASP A 926 18.68 36.39 5.87
N SER A 927 17.46 35.96 5.54
CA SER A 927 16.27 36.81 5.45
C SER A 927 15.86 37.38 6.81
N ILE A 928 16.09 36.65 7.90
CA ILE A 928 15.72 37.04 9.27
C ILE A 928 16.68 38.11 9.80
N ASP A 929 18.00 37.92 9.62
CA ASP A 929 19.01 38.89 10.03
C ASP A 929 18.88 40.22 9.26
N ASP A 930 18.59 40.13 7.96
CA ASP A 930 18.27 41.27 7.08
C ASP A 930 17.14 42.14 7.62
N SER A 931 16.19 41.51 8.32
CA SER A 931 14.96 42.07 8.83
C SER A 931 15.13 42.74 10.22
N LEU A 932 16.15 42.34 10.99
CA LEU A 932 16.33 42.72 12.40
C LEU A 932 17.51 43.69 12.65
N PHE A 933 18.61 43.58 11.91
CA PHE A 933 19.86 44.32 12.21
C PHE A 933 20.35 45.23 11.05
N GLY A 934 19.58 45.32 9.97
CA GLY A 934 19.89 46.10 8.78
C GLY A 934 20.40 45.21 7.64
N SER A 935 19.79 45.37 6.45
CA SER A 935 19.99 44.54 5.25
C SER A 935 21.46 44.18 4.97
N THR A 936 21.78 42.89 5.05
CA THR A 936 23.01 42.22 4.58
C THR A 936 23.00 41.92 3.08
N VAL A 937 21.83 42.04 2.43
CA VAL A 937 21.70 42.02 0.95
C VAL A 937 22.73 42.92 0.26
N THR A 938 23.47 42.35 -0.69
CA THR A 938 24.44 43.07 -1.52
C THR A 938 23.94 43.21 -2.95
N ALA A 939 24.24 44.33 -3.61
CA ALA A 939 23.83 44.61 -4.98
C ALA A 939 24.94 45.30 -5.79
N ALA A 940 25.06 44.93 -7.05
CA ALA A 940 25.95 45.57 -8.01
C ALA A 940 25.48 47.00 -8.35
N SER A 941 26.40 47.81 -8.90
CA SER A 941 26.08 49.19 -9.27
C SER A 941 24.95 49.23 -10.30
N GLY A 942 23.88 49.98 -10.00
CA GLY A 942 22.70 50.11 -10.87
C GLY A 942 21.60 49.08 -10.63
N VAL A 943 21.80 48.11 -9.73
CA VAL A 943 20.79 47.13 -9.32
C VAL A 943 20.13 47.57 -8.01
N THR A 944 18.81 47.44 -7.90
CA THR A 944 18.08 47.75 -6.66
C THR A 944 17.60 46.46 -6.01
N ALA A 945 18.29 46.02 -4.96
CA ALA A 945 17.91 44.90 -4.12
C ALA A 945 17.81 45.33 -2.65
N ARG A 946 16.90 44.70 -1.89
CA ARG A 946 16.70 44.90 -0.44
C ARG A 946 16.27 43.58 0.20
N GLY A 947 16.34 43.47 1.53
CA GLY A 947 15.76 42.33 2.27
C GLY A 947 14.25 42.17 2.00
N MET A 948 13.64 41.09 2.49
CA MET A 948 12.25 40.71 2.17
C MET A 948 11.21 41.79 2.53
N GLN A 949 11.36 42.45 3.68
CA GLN A 949 10.36 43.37 4.24
C GLN A 949 10.04 44.61 3.40
N ASN A 950 8.82 44.70 2.86
CA ASN A 950 8.33 45.90 2.17
C ASN A 950 7.45 46.83 3.03
N ASN A 951 7.15 46.45 4.27
CA ASN A 951 6.38 47.24 5.22
C ASN A 951 6.97 47.10 6.64
N TYR A 952 6.95 48.17 7.43
CA TYR A 952 7.55 48.23 8.78
C TYR A 952 6.76 47.45 9.85
N PHE A 953 5.51 47.05 9.55
CA PHE A 953 4.63 46.34 10.48
C PHE A 953 4.52 44.84 10.20
N ASP A 954 5.06 44.37 9.08
CA ASP A 954 5.07 42.97 8.67
C ASP A 954 6.52 42.51 8.62
N THR A 955 7.01 42.12 9.80
CA THR A 955 8.44 41.88 10.05
C THR A 955 8.83 40.41 9.94
N LYS A 956 7.86 39.53 9.71
CA LYS A 956 8.05 38.09 9.80
C LYS A 956 8.18 37.51 8.40
N ASP A 957 9.29 36.82 8.17
CA ASP A 957 9.39 35.82 7.13
C ASP A 957 8.46 34.66 7.51
N HIS A 958 7.37 34.50 6.77
CA HIS A 958 6.35 33.51 7.08
C HIS A 958 6.81 32.18 6.47
N PHE A 959 6.66 31.07 7.21
CA PHE A 959 7.08 29.72 6.78
C PHE A 959 8.57 29.40 6.70
N SER A 960 9.48 30.36 6.89
CA SER A 960 10.88 30.03 7.20
C SER A 960 10.96 29.11 8.44
N THR A 961 11.57 27.94 8.25
CA THR A 961 11.78 26.94 9.32
C THR A 961 13.21 26.92 9.80
N ASN A 962 14.13 27.53 9.06
CA ASN A 962 15.54 27.56 9.33
C ASN A 962 16.01 29.02 9.41
N VAL A 963 16.72 29.36 10.48
CA VAL A 963 17.24 30.73 10.69
C VAL A 963 18.36 31.12 9.72
N LYS A 964 18.71 30.26 8.77
CA LYS A 964 19.71 30.45 7.71
C LYS A 964 19.09 30.41 6.31
N ASP A 965 17.78 30.61 6.24
CA ASP A 965 17.06 30.78 4.98
C ASP A 965 17.40 32.15 4.39
N ALA A 966 17.82 32.16 3.13
CA ALA A 966 18.13 33.38 2.40
C ALA A 966 16.86 33.95 1.76
N GLY A 967 16.79 35.28 1.65
CA GLY A 967 15.67 35.94 1.00
C GLY A 967 15.97 37.39 0.62
N MET A 968 15.46 37.84 -0.53
CA MET A 968 15.57 39.24 -0.95
C MET A 968 14.47 39.63 -1.95
N ARG A 969 14.23 40.94 -2.08
CA ARG A 969 13.47 41.50 -3.19
C ARG A 969 14.32 42.35 -4.10
N VAL A 970 14.07 42.25 -5.40
CA VAL A 970 14.86 42.92 -6.44
C VAL A 970 13.95 43.56 -7.48
N ILE A 971 14.29 44.77 -7.90
CA ILE A 971 13.74 45.35 -9.14
C ILE A 971 14.60 44.84 -10.28
N LEU A 972 14.00 44.03 -11.17
CA LEU A 972 14.73 43.34 -12.22
C LEU A 972 15.51 44.33 -13.11
N PRO A 973 16.83 44.19 -13.23
CA PRO A 973 17.69 45.15 -13.93
C PRO A 973 17.56 45.05 -15.45
N GLY A 974 17.62 46.18 -16.15
CA GLY A 974 17.56 46.21 -17.60
C GLY A 974 16.92 47.50 -18.13
N ALA A 975 16.79 47.60 -19.46
CA ALA A 975 16.03 48.69 -20.06
C ALA A 975 14.53 48.50 -19.75
N ALA A 976 13.95 49.42 -18.97
CA ALA A 976 12.57 49.31 -18.48
C ALA A 976 11.57 48.98 -19.60
N GLY A 977 10.72 47.97 -19.35
CA GLY A 977 9.71 47.52 -20.31
C GLY A 977 10.21 46.53 -21.38
N ARG A 978 11.50 46.16 -21.35
CA ARG A 978 12.06 45.10 -22.21
C ARG A 978 12.03 43.76 -21.48
N GLU A 979 11.65 42.71 -22.20
CA GLU A 979 11.74 41.32 -21.74
C GLU A 979 13.20 40.84 -21.80
N ASN A 980 13.68 40.26 -20.71
CA ASN A 980 14.99 39.63 -20.61
C ASN A 980 14.86 38.31 -19.84
N THR A 981 15.83 37.42 -20.05
CA THR A 981 16.03 36.21 -19.24
C THR A 981 16.91 36.52 -18.04
N TYR A 982 16.44 36.17 -16.85
CA TYR A 982 17.16 36.32 -15.59
C TYR A 982 17.54 34.93 -15.05
N HIS A 983 18.60 34.89 -14.26
CA HIS A 983 19.11 33.65 -13.68
C HIS A 983 19.23 33.81 -12.16
N ILE A 984 18.65 32.87 -11.43
CA ILE A 984 18.78 32.77 -9.97
C ILE A 984 19.63 31.57 -9.67
N ARG A 985 20.66 31.79 -8.85
CA ARG A 985 21.55 30.75 -8.37
C ARG A 985 21.29 30.52 -6.89
N VAL A 986 21.09 29.26 -6.52
CA VAL A 986 21.04 28.79 -5.13
C VAL A 986 22.28 27.94 -4.88
N ARG A 987 22.92 28.15 -3.74
CA ARG A 987 24.06 27.33 -3.30
C ARG A 987 24.21 27.41 -1.79
N SER A 988 25.10 26.59 -1.25
CA SER A 988 25.50 26.72 0.15
C SER A 988 26.37 27.96 0.39
N ASN A 989 26.12 28.62 1.52
CA ASN A 989 26.99 29.68 2.03
C ASN A 989 28.43 29.15 2.27
N ALA A 990 29.41 30.04 2.16
CA ALA A 990 30.82 29.69 2.05
C ALA A 990 31.73 30.66 2.81
N ASP A 991 32.87 30.15 3.30
CA ASP A 991 33.90 31.00 3.91
C ASP A 991 34.50 31.97 2.87
N ASN A 992 34.81 31.46 1.68
CA ASN A 992 35.10 32.29 0.52
C ASN A 992 33.87 32.42 -0.39
N ILE A 993 33.03 33.41 -0.09
CA ILE A 993 31.78 33.66 -0.82
C ILE A 993 31.94 33.96 -2.33
N ASN A 994 33.16 34.20 -2.82
CA ASN A 994 33.45 34.41 -4.25
C ASN A 994 33.83 33.12 -4.98
N ASP A 995 34.15 32.05 -4.26
CA ASP A 995 34.31 30.71 -4.82
C ASP A 995 32.96 29.99 -4.79
N ILE A 996 32.43 29.70 -5.97
CA ILE A 996 31.10 29.08 -6.12
C ILE A 996 31.07 27.62 -5.66
N THR A 997 32.23 26.98 -5.51
CA THR A 997 32.35 25.56 -5.12
C THR A 997 32.72 25.35 -3.65
N ASP A 998 32.99 26.44 -2.91
CA ASP A 998 33.46 26.42 -1.51
C ASP A 998 32.32 26.36 -0.47
N GLY A 999 31.18 25.74 -0.82
CA GLY A 999 30.05 25.66 0.11
C GLY A 999 30.37 24.85 1.37
N ASN A 1000 29.68 25.17 2.46
CA ASN A 1000 29.93 24.58 3.78
C ASN A 1000 28.91 23.49 4.16
N THR A 1001 27.70 23.58 3.61
CA THR A 1001 26.50 22.83 3.97
C THR A 1001 25.80 22.28 2.73
N PHE A 1002 24.74 21.49 2.92
CA PHE A 1002 23.95 20.90 1.83
C PHE A 1002 22.62 20.38 2.39
N GLY A 1003 21.63 20.15 1.53
CA GLY A 1003 20.27 19.77 1.91
C GLY A 1003 19.20 20.37 1.00
N ALA A 1004 17.96 19.94 1.23
CA ALA A 1004 16.79 20.40 0.47
C ALA A 1004 16.37 21.81 0.85
N TYR A 1005 15.78 22.51 -0.10
CA TYR A 1005 15.22 23.84 0.06
C TYR A 1005 13.99 24.03 -0.84
N GLN A 1006 13.12 24.95 -0.46
CA GLN A 1006 12.01 25.40 -1.30
C GLN A 1006 12.22 26.87 -1.64
N LEU A 1007 12.36 27.21 -2.92
CA LEU A 1007 12.53 28.58 -3.40
C LEU A 1007 11.22 29.10 -4.00
N GLN A 1008 10.71 30.21 -3.49
CA GLN A 1008 9.61 30.94 -4.12
C GLN A 1008 10.11 32.16 -4.91
N LEU A 1009 9.63 32.28 -6.15
CA LEU A 1009 9.72 33.47 -6.99
C LEU A 1009 8.33 34.09 -7.12
N ARG A 1010 8.11 35.29 -6.58
CA ARG A 1010 6.77 35.89 -6.52
C ARG A 1010 6.74 37.41 -6.74
N LEU A 1011 5.56 37.92 -7.07
CA LEU A 1011 5.31 39.34 -7.40
C LEU A 1011 4.85 40.18 -6.21
N GLN A 1012 4.64 39.57 -5.05
CA GLN A 1012 4.14 40.22 -3.84
C GLN A 1012 4.93 39.79 -2.60
N ASN A 1013 4.72 40.51 -1.50
CA ASN A 1013 5.37 40.22 -0.22
C ASN A 1013 4.77 39.01 0.51
N VAL A 1014 3.52 38.66 0.20
CA VAL A 1014 2.83 37.51 0.79
C VAL A 1014 3.18 36.27 -0.02
N ASP A 1015 3.40 35.15 0.66
CA ASP A 1015 3.75 33.88 0.02
C ASP A 1015 2.59 33.41 -0.84
N GLU A 1016 2.95 32.88 -2.01
CA GLU A 1016 1.97 32.37 -2.95
C GLU A 1016 1.70 30.90 -2.63
N VAL A 1017 0.44 30.47 -2.73
CA VAL A 1017 0.07 29.06 -2.58
C VAL A 1017 -0.36 28.52 -3.94
N PRO A 1018 0.40 27.57 -4.52
CA PRO A 1018 0.09 27.07 -5.85
C PRO A 1018 -1.26 26.35 -5.94
N GLY A 1019 -1.95 26.56 -7.06
CA GLY A 1019 -3.21 25.90 -7.40
C GLY A 1019 -3.04 24.42 -7.73
N SER A 1020 -4.14 23.80 -8.16
CA SER A 1020 -4.11 22.43 -8.68
C SER A 1020 -3.35 22.37 -10.01
N THR A 1021 -2.51 21.36 -10.20
CA THR A 1021 -1.73 21.18 -11.43
C THR A 1021 -1.57 19.70 -11.75
N VAL A 1022 -1.52 19.35 -13.03
CA VAL A 1022 -1.19 18.01 -13.50
C VAL A 1022 -0.17 18.15 -14.62
N GLN A 1023 1.04 17.68 -14.38
CA GLN A 1023 2.19 17.80 -15.28
C GLN A 1023 2.94 16.48 -15.35
N PHE A 1024 3.31 16.06 -16.57
CA PHE A 1024 4.04 14.81 -16.82
C PHE A 1024 3.43 13.59 -16.10
N ALA A 1025 2.12 13.41 -16.24
CA ALA A 1025 1.39 12.30 -15.65
C ALA A 1025 1.02 11.26 -16.72
N ASP A 1026 1.03 9.99 -16.34
CA ASP A 1026 0.45 8.86 -17.09
C ASP A 1026 -0.76 8.37 -16.30
N ILE A 1027 -1.97 8.57 -16.84
CA ILE A 1027 -3.24 8.27 -16.16
C ILE A 1027 -3.97 7.20 -16.97
N ARG A 1028 -4.20 6.03 -16.37
CA ARG A 1028 -4.81 4.86 -17.04
C ARG A 1028 -5.96 4.28 -16.20
N TYR A 1029 -6.89 3.61 -16.87
CA TYR A 1029 -7.98 2.84 -16.27
C TYR A 1029 -8.93 3.61 -15.31
N ALA A 1030 -8.89 4.94 -15.31
CA ALA A 1030 -9.83 5.78 -14.58
C ALA A 1030 -11.19 5.83 -15.30
N ALA A 1031 -12.28 5.97 -14.55
CA ALA A 1031 -13.60 6.32 -15.09
C ALA A 1031 -13.55 7.69 -15.81
N ASP A 1032 -12.99 8.71 -15.15
CA ASP A 1032 -12.58 9.96 -15.78
C ASP A 1032 -11.12 10.24 -15.44
N GLY A 1033 -10.25 10.43 -16.45
CA GLY A 1033 -8.85 10.78 -16.14
C GLY A 1033 -8.74 12.06 -15.29
N ILE A 1034 -9.34 13.16 -15.76
CA ILE A 1034 -9.42 14.43 -15.03
C ILE A 1034 -10.80 15.05 -15.27
N ARG A 1035 -11.57 15.24 -14.19
CA ARG A 1035 -12.87 15.91 -14.18
C ARG A 1035 -12.74 17.31 -13.58
N VAL A 1036 -13.13 18.33 -14.33
CA VAL A 1036 -13.11 19.73 -13.87
C VAL A 1036 -14.52 20.32 -13.92
N THR A 1037 -14.98 20.93 -12.82
CA THR A 1037 -16.31 21.54 -12.73
C THR A 1037 -16.20 23.02 -12.36
N GLY A 1038 -16.70 23.92 -13.21
CA GLY A 1038 -16.92 25.33 -12.84
C GLY A 1038 -15.68 26.22 -12.71
N LEU A 1039 -14.55 25.89 -13.36
CA LEU A 1039 -13.35 26.74 -13.39
C LEU A 1039 -13.19 27.52 -14.70
N PRO A 1040 -12.43 28.65 -14.71
CA PRO A 1040 -11.74 29.27 -13.56
C PRO A 1040 -12.31 30.66 -13.21
N ALA A 1041 -12.52 30.91 -11.90
CA ALA A 1041 -13.01 32.21 -11.40
C ALA A 1041 -11.94 33.33 -11.50
N HIS A 1042 -10.65 32.94 -11.57
CA HIS A 1042 -9.51 33.85 -11.72
C HIS A 1042 -8.82 33.76 -13.08
N SER A 1043 -9.40 33.04 -14.05
CA SER A 1043 -8.88 33.03 -15.41
C SER A 1043 -9.36 34.25 -16.19
N PRO A 1044 -8.50 34.85 -17.02
CA PRO A 1044 -8.92 35.88 -17.97
C PRO A 1044 -9.86 35.35 -19.07
N LEU A 1045 -10.08 34.03 -19.16
CA LEU A 1045 -10.99 33.40 -20.13
C LEU A 1045 -12.42 33.35 -19.60
N ILE A 1046 -13.27 34.22 -20.13
CA ILE A 1046 -14.73 34.17 -19.94
C ILE A 1046 -15.27 33.08 -20.88
N GLY A 1047 -15.47 31.85 -20.38
CA GLY A 1047 -16.05 30.79 -21.19
C GLY A 1047 -16.37 29.53 -20.38
N GLU A 1048 -17.62 29.39 -19.95
CA GLU A 1048 -18.18 28.10 -19.56
C GLU A 1048 -18.48 27.30 -20.83
N ASN A 1049 -17.62 26.34 -21.18
CA ASN A 1049 -17.98 25.31 -22.14
C ASN A 1049 -18.07 23.98 -21.38
N SER A 1050 -19.27 23.40 -21.32
CA SER A 1050 -19.47 22.00 -20.94
C SER A 1050 -19.45 21.16 -22.21
N GLU A 1051 -18.67 20.08 -22.23
CA GLU A 1051 -18.86 19.03 -23.23
C GLU A 1051 -20.16 18.30 -22.87
N ALA A 1052 -21.04 18.11 -23.86
CA ALA A 1052 -22.26 17.34 -23.67
C ALA A 1052 -21.92 15.85 -23.77
N PHE A 1053 -22.48 15.05 -22.85
CA PHE A 1053 -22.35 13.61 -22.80
C PHE A 1053 -22.71 12.96 -24.15
N ALA A 1054 -21.69 12.53 -24.88
CA ALA A 1054 -21.80 11.56 -25.96
C ALA A 1054 -20.59 10.63 -25.85
N ALA A 1055 -20.82 9.34 -26.11
CA ALA A 1055 -19.82 8.28 -26.01
C ALA A 1055 -18.53 8.68 -26.74
N ASN A 1056 -17.41 8.59 -26.02
CA ASN A 1056 -16.08 8.81 -26.57
C ASN A 1056 -15.63 7.53 -27.31
N ASP A 1057 -16.28 7.24 -28.44
CA ASP A 1057 -15.96 6.07 -29.25
C ASP A 1057 -15.13 6.42 -30.48
N GLN A 1058 -13.93 5.83 -30.50
CA GLN A 1058 -13.11 5.44 -31.65
C GLN A 1058 -13.19 6.34 -32.91
N THR A 1059 -12.43 7.43 -32.88
CA THR A 1059 -11.42 7.84 -33.88
C THR A 1059 -11.18 9.33 -33.72
N ALA A 1060 -9.95 9.71 -33.40
CA ALA A 1060 -9.49 11.08 -33.61
C ALA A 1060 -9.41 11.36 -35.12
N LEU A 1061 -10.56 11.62 -35.76
CA LEU A 1061 -10.63 12.29 -37.05
C LEU A 1061 -11.17 13.71 -36.88
N PRO A 1062 -10.53 14.70 -37.52
CA PRO A 1062 -10.68 16.10 -37.14
C PRO A 1062 -12.00 16.65 -37.66
N HIS A 1063 -12.93 16.96 -36.75
CA HIS A 1063 -14.00 17.89 -37.07
C HIS A 1063 -13.82 19.22 -36.33
N ASN A 1064 -13.27 20.17 -37.09
CA ASN A 1064 -13.17 21.61 -36.84
C ASN A 1064 -14.01 22.16 -35.67
N SER A 1065 -13.43 22.22 -34.47
CA SER A 1065 -13.47 23.36 -33.53
C SER A 1065 -12.36 23.22 -32.49
N LYS A 1066 -11.30 24.02 -32.67
CA LYS A 1066 -10.19 24.36 -31.76
C LYS A 1066 -10.34 23.98 -30.27
N VAL A 1067 -9.58 22.98 -29.82
CA VAL A 1067 -8.50 23.08 -28.81
C VAL A 1067 -7.44 22.03 -29.20
N LEU A 1068 -6.20 22.45 -29.36
CA LEU A 1068 -5.06 21.61 -29.76
C LEU A 1068 -4.01 21.72 -28.66
N PHE A 1069 -3.83 20.70 -27.83
CA PHE A 1069 -2.55 20.50 -27.15
C PHE A 1069 -1.63 19.78 -28.12
N ARG A 1070 -0.66 20.53 -28.67
CA ARG A 1070 0.35 20.00 -29.60
C ARG A 1070 1.52 19.45 -28.79
N VAL A 1071 1.74 18.13 -28.89
CA VAL A 1071 3.02 17.49 -28.56
C VAL A 1071 4.09 17.94 -29.59
N PRO A 1072 5.27 18.43 -29.20
CA PRO A 1072 6.40 18.52 -30.12
C PRO A 1072 6.92 17.10 -30.41
N GLY A 1073 6.61 16.58 -31.60
CA GLY A 1073 7.09 15.27 -32.03
C GLY A 1073 8.61 15.22 -32.17
N ALA A 1074 9.21 14.15 -31.62
CA ALA A 1074 10.58 13.75 -31.85
C ALA A 1074 10.86 13.57 -33.35
N ALA A 1075 11.91 14.22 -33.84
CA ALA A 1075 12.42 13.99 -35.19
C ALA A 1075 13.10 12.60 -35.23
N ALA A 1076 12.52 11.69 -36.03
CA ALA A 1076 13.14 10.42 -36.37
C ALA A 1076 14.48 10.64 -37.09
N ALA A 1077 15.53 10.00 -36.58
CA ALA A 1077 16.84 9.93 -37.20
C ALA A 1077 16.81 9.07 -38.48
N ASP A 1078 17.44 9.56 -39.54
CA ASP A 1078 17.63 8.91 -40.83
C ASP A 1078 18.70 7.80 -40.70
N PRO A 1079 18.43 6.53 -41.06
CA PRO A 1079 19.33 5.45 -40.74
C PRO A 1079 20.36 5.26 -41.84
N PHE A 1080 21.30 6.20 -42.02
CA PHE A 1080 22.64 5.95 -42.60
C PHE A 1080 23.61 7.10 -42.27
N THR A 1081 24.04 7.18 -41.00
CA THR A 1081 25.39 7.60 -40.55
C THR A 1081 25.55 7.29 -39.07
#